data_AF-A0A0N0D2P7-F1
#
_entry.id   AF-A0A0N0D2P7-F1
#
_cell.length_a   1.000
_cell.length_b   1.000
_cell.length_c   1.000
_cell.angle_alpha   90.00
_cell.angle_beta   90.00
_cell.angle_gamma   90.00
#
_symmetry.space_group_name_H-M   'P 1'
#
loop_
_entity.id
_entity.type
_entity.pdbx_description
1 polymer ?
#
loop_
_entity_poly.entity_id
_entity_poly.type
_entity_poly.pdbx_seq_one_letter_code
_entity_poly.pdbx_strand_id
1 'polypeptide(L)'
;MNKELNQENIHKDEQKYKTIVQNANSIIMQVTPEWNITLFNQYALNFFGYTEDEIIGKNVMGTIVPETESTGRNLSAIIEDIAVNPQKYRNNENENIKKNGERVWVAWSNKVIKDKDGNIHELLCIGNDITGRKIVEKELIKREANLSALLRIHRHLLDPDWKYQYYSYILEEVGQMANASRSYIFKNSLNSEGQLLMSQVAEWCAPGIEPQINNPDLQNLPYDSFPYWAEMLTSGKVINSQVKNLPDSVREVLEPQSILSILVLPLTYKGKFSGFIGLDDCVNYREWNNLDISLLQSATGSISLAMEKRRVESDLKESNKRFAAVMNSIESVIYVIDMDSYEVLFLNQFSQKIFGNVEGKVCWKHFQTGMTGPCEFCTNNRLTKDGQPIGIYRWEYQNTLNQRWYQIHDQAIQWIDGRIVKLVIATDIDELKRTEKALRNVNKDLKARLDELAVLNRISRTITMSSDLYAALNTVTKEIGQLLNSSHAIISLINPKNNEWKIVASYTSIENEPSMVNIVLPDSPMAKQIRIEGKSIFIKNAKINKSVAPLRSLILSRNVHALMVVPLKKPGKIIGSITLTLTQKERSFNSSEIKLVETIAGHIAAAIENVRLLDEAKKAREEAEEANRAKSQFLANMSHEIRTPMNSVIGFLSLVLDDPIISERQRKYLSSAHNSSEKLLELLNDILDLSKLESGKLELENIPFDLHEMIRDTVQMLDLSAQKKNLYLSSDIDNALPHYIMGDPGKLRQILVNLTGNAIKFTEKGEVSICVALAEQEDMIHFSVSDTGIGIPSERLDTIFDPFTQADASTTRKFGGTGLGTTISKQIAELMGGKIWAESIEGKGSTFHFTAHLKATQKKPVREIGNDFISLDDNESLSKFQRCFKVLLAEDIEENIILAKIRLEEKGHTIIVAKDGRQALEMFQKNELDLILMDVHMPQMNGLEATKKIR
;
A
#
# COMPACT_ATOMS: atom_id res chain seq x y z
N MET A 1 -91.38 1.44 -83.89
CA MET A 1 -90.97 2.74 -83.31
C MET A 1 -90.66 2.71 -81.81
N ASN A 2 -91.61 2.61 -80.85
CA ASN A 2 -91.24 2.67 -79.41
C ASN A 2 -90.57 1.41 -78.80
N LYS A 3 -90.62 0.25 -79.46
CA LYS A 3 -89.87 -0.96 -79.03
C LYS A 3 -88.44 -0.99 -79.56
N GLU A 4 -88.20 -0.46 -80.77
CA GLU A 4 -86.87 -0.43 -81.39
C GLU A 4 -85.96 0.64 -80.75
N LEU A 5 -86.51 1.82 -80.43
CA LEU A 5 -85.75 2.87 -79.74
C LEU A 5 -85.35 2.48 -78.30
N ASN A 6 -86.17 1.63 -77.65
CA ASN A 6 -85.89 1.13 -76.30
C ASN A 6 -84.85 0.00 -76.32
N GLN A 7 -84.85 -0.85 -77.35
CA GLN A 7 -83.81 -1.87 -77.55
C GLN A 7 -82.45 -1.26 -77.93
N GLU A 8 -82.42 -0.20 -78.76
CA GLU A 8 -81.17 0.52 -79.07
C GLU A 8 -80.58 1.26 -77.86
N ASN A 9 -81.41 1.89 -77.03
CA ASN A 9 -80.93 2.56 -75.81
C ASN A 9 -80.43 1.56 -74.75
N ILE A 10 -81.13 0.43 -74.57
CA ILE A 10 -80.66 -0.66 -73.69
C ILE A 10 -79.33 -1.22 -74.20
N HIS A 11 -79.17 -1.41 -75.51
CA HIS A 11 -77.92 -1.91 -76.08
C HIS A 11 -76.76 -0.91 -75.94
N LYS A 12 -77.03 0.40 -76.11
CA LYS A 12 -76.03 1.47 -75.88
C LYS A 12 -75.61 1.58 -74.41
N ASP A 13 -76.56 1.52 -73.49
CA ASP A 13 -76.29 1.58 -72.05
C ASP A 13 -75.58 0.31 -71.56
N GLU A 14 -75.90 -0.87 -72.10
CA GLU A 14 -75.16 -2.11 -71.85
C GLU A 14 -73.72 -2.04 -72.36
N GLN A 15 -73.48 -1.53 -73.58
CA GLN A 15 -72.12 -1.34 -74.10
C GLN A 15 -71.32 -0.32 -73.29
N LYS A 16 -71.96 0.77 -72.86
CA LYS A 16 -71.34 1.79 -72.00
C LYS A 16 -71.01 1.22 -70.62
N TYR A 17 -71.91 0.45 -70.02
CA TYR A 17 -71.71 -0.22 -68.74
C TYR A 17 -70.57 -1.25 -68.82
N LYS A 18 -70.56 -2.11 -69.85
CA LYS A 18 -69.46 -3.05 -70.10
C LYS A 18 -68.12 -2.33 -70.25
N THR A 19 -68.07 -1.21 -70.97
CA THR A 19 -66.84 -0.44 -71.15
C THR A 19 -66.33 0.16 -69.84
N ILE A 20 -67.23 0.66 -68.98
CA ILE A 20 -66.85 1.21 -67.66
C ILE A 20 -66.33 0.12 -66.72
N VAL A 21 -66.99 -1.04 -66.68
CA VAL A 21 -66.55 -2.18 -65.85
C VAL A 21 -65.21 -2.73 -66.33
N GLN A 22 -65.03 -2.86 -67.65
CA GLN A 22 -63.80 -3.39 -68.25
C GLN A 22 -62.58 -2.46 -68.04
N ASN A 23 -62.78 -1.14 -68.06
CA ASN A 23 -61.71 -0.16 -67.90
C ASN A 23 -61.55 0.40 -66.48
N ALA A 24 -62.21 -0.19 -65.47
CA ALA A 24 -62.04 0.22 -64.09
C ALA A 24 -60.63 -0.19 -63.58
N ASN A 25 -59.94 0.70 -62.86
CA ASN A 25 -58.64 0.42 -62.22
C ASN A 25 -58.77 -0.40 -60.92
N SER A 26 -59.78 -1.26 -60.86
CA SER A 26 -60.06 -2.15 -59.73
C SER A 26 -60.45 -3.51 -60.28
N ILE A 27 -60.18 -4.54 -59.50
CA ILE A 27 -60.64 -5.90 -59.79
C ILE A 27 -62.16 -5.88 -59.69
N ILE A 28 -62.87 -6.26 -60.74
CA ILE A 28 -64.33 -6.42 -60.69
C ILE A 28 -64.67 -7.83 -61.14
N MET A 29 -65.38 -8.53 -60.28
CA MET A 29 -65.75 -9.92 -60.46
C MET A 29 -67.21 -10.13 -60.09
N GLN A 30 -67.91 -11.01 -60.80
CA GLN A 30 -69.17 -11.58 -60.34
C GLN A 30 -69.00 -13.08 -60.13
N VAL A 31 -69.65 -13.59 -59.09
CA VAL A 31 -69.64 -15.02 -58.76
C VAL A 31 -71.06 -15.55 -58.48
N THR A 32 -71.28 -16.83 -58.76
CA THR A 32 -72.50 -17.56 -58.34
C THR A 32 -72.49 -17.80 -56.83
N PRO A 33 -73.62 -18.23 -56.22
CA PRO A 33 -73.68 -18.61 -54.81
C PRO A 33 -72.70 -19.74 -54.44
N GLU A 34 -72.35 -20.60 -55.40
CA GLU A 34 -71.34 -21.67 -55.29
C GLU A 34 -69.91 -21.17 -55.57
N TRP A 35 -69.70 -19.84 -55.66
CA TRP A 35 -68.39 -19.21 -55.82
C TRP A 35 -67.69 -19.43 -57.17
N ASN A 36 -68.46 -19.75 -58.21
CA ASN A 36 -67.94 -19.85 -59.57
C ASN A 36 -67.94 -18.48 -60.26
N ILE A 37 -66.84 -18.12 -60.91
CA ILE A 37 -66.65 -16.80 -61.53
C ILE A 37 -67.51 -16.69 -62.80
N THR A 38 -68.46 -15.75 -62.83
CA THR A 38 -69.33 -15.49 -64.00
C THR A 38 -68.91 -14.28 -64.80
N LEU A 39 -68.19 -13.34 -64.17
CA LEU A 39 -67.60 -12.18 -64.83
C LEU A 39 -66.26 -11.84 -64.18
N PHE A 40 -65.29 -11.45 -64.99
CA PHE A 40 -63.98 -10.98 -64.54
C PHE A 40 -63.52 -9.87 -65.49
N ASN A 41 -63.31 -8.65 -64.97
CA ASN A 41 -62.96 -7.52 -65.84
C ASN A 41 -61.50 -7.57 -66.32
N GLN A 42 -61.18 -6.79 -67.34
CA GLN A 42 -59.85 -6.78 -67.98
C GLN A 42 -58.73 -6.44 -67.00
N TYR A 43 -58.97 -5.53 -66.05
CA TYR A 43 -58.01 -5.23 -64.99
C TYR A 43 -57.72 -6.46 -64.12
N ALA A 44 -58.75 -7.22 -63.72
CA ALA A 44 -58.59 -8.43 -62.94
C ALA A 44 -57.84 -9.54 -63.70
N LEU A 45 -58.14 -9.73 -64.99
CA LEU A 45 -57.43 -10.67 -65.87
C LEU A 45 -55.92 -10.37 -65.90
N ASN A 46 -55.57 -9.09 -66.10
CA ASN A 46 -54.18 -8.64 -66.12
C ASN A 46 -53.51 -8.77 -64.75
N PHE A 47 -54.22 -8.42 -63.67
CA PHE A 47 -53.69 -8.46 -62.29
C PHE A 47 -53.41 -9.89 -61.81
N PHE A 48 -54.32 -10.83 -62.06
CA PHE A 48 -54.15 -12.24 -61.67
C PHE A 48 -53.40 -13.09 -62.69
N GLY A 49 -53.28 -12.62 -63.94
CA GLY A 49 -52.53 -13.27 -65.01
C GLY A 49 -53.29 -14.39 -65.73
N TYR A 50 -54.62 -14.38 -65.71
CA TYR A 50 -55.47 -15.37 -66.40
C TYR A 50 -56.11 -14.77 -67.67
N THR A 51 -56.44 -15.61 -68.65
CA THR A 51 -57.34 -15.22 -69.77
C THR A 51 -58.79 -15.50 -69.41
N GLU A 52 -59.74 -14.84 -70.11
CA GLU A 52 -61.18 -14.98 -69.81
C GLU A 52 -61.65 -16.44 -69.89
N ASP A 53 -61.24 -17.17 -70.94
CA ASP A 53 -61.57 -18.58 -71.12
C ASP A 53 -61.01 -19.52 -70.03
N GLU A 54 -59.95 -19.10 -69.33
CA GLU A 54 -59.32 -19.91 -68.28
C GLU A 54 -60.00 -19.75 -66.92
N ILE A 55 -60.56 -18.56 -66.65
CA ILE A 55 -61.01 -18.15 -65.32
C ILE A 55 -62.53 -18.22 -65.15
N ILE A 56 -63.29 -17.98 -66.22
CA ILE A 56 -64.75 -18.01 -66.17
C ILE A 56 -65.23 -19.45 -65.93
N GLY A 57 -66.17 -19.63 -65.00
CA GLY A 57 -66.69 -20.92 -64.55
C GLY A 57 -65.80 -21.66 -63.53
N LYS A 58 -64.59 -21.15 -63.21
CA LYS A 58 -63.76 -21.69 -62.13
C LYS A 58 -64.25 -21.21 -60.78
N ASN A 59 -64.05 -22.03 -59.76
CA ASN A 59 -64.28 -21.62 -58.39
C ASN A 59 -63.19 -20.64 -57.93
N VAL A 60 -63.53 -19.58 -57.20
CA VAL A 60 -62.52 -18.63 -56.69
C VAL A 60 -61.55 -19.31 -55.73
N MET A 61 -62.01 -20.30 -54.95
CA MET A 61 -61.18 -21.08 -54.04
C MET A 61 -60.23 -22.00 -54.82
N GLY A 62 -58.97 -21.99 -54.42
CA GLY A 62 -57.91 -22.74 -55.10
C GLY A 62 -57.43 -22.11 -56.41
N THR A 63 -58.16 -21.13 -56.98
CA THR A 63 -57.79 -20.47 -58.22
C THR A 63 -57.20 -19.07 -57.99
N ILE A 64 -57.93 -18.21 -57.27
CA ILE A 64 -57.47 -16.87 -56.89
C ILE A 64 -57.46 -16.65 -55.38
N VAL A 65 -58.19 -17.45 -54.60
CA VAL A 65 -58.18 -17.42 -53.14
C VAL A 65 -57.57 -18.71 -52.60
N PRO A 66 -56.47 -18.67 -51.81
CA PRO A 66 -55.95 -19.87 -51.14
C PRO A 66 -56.89 -20.37 -50.04
N GLU A 67 -56.76 -21.63 -49.66
CA GLU A 67 -57.48 -22.18 -48.48
C GLU A 67 -57.00 -21.54 -47.17
N THR A 68 -55.73 -21.14 -47.08
CA THR A 68 -55.13 -20.53 -45.88
C THR A 68 -54.26 -19.34 -46.24
N GLU A 69 -54.46 -18.23 -45.53
CA GLU A 69 -53.58 -17.06 -45.58
C GLU A 69 -52.20 -17.39 -45.00
N SER A 70 -51.18 -16.63 -45.42
CA SER A 70 -49.84 -16.67 -44.80
C SER A 70 -49.82 -16.34 -43.30
N THR A 71 -50.89 -15.73 -42.78
CA THR A 71 -51.11 -15.44 -41.36
C THR A 71 -51.65 -16.64 -40.57
N GLY A 72 -52.01 -17.73 -41.24
CA GLY A 72 -52.65 -18.92 -40.65
C GLY A 72 -54.18 -18.83 -40.58
N ARG A 73 -54.80 -17.76 -41.09
CA ARG A 73 -56.25 -17.62 -41.14
C ARG A 73 -56.85 -18.54 -42.22
N ASN A 74 -57.85 -19.34 -41.85
CA ASN A 74 -58.58 -20.21 -42.76
C ASN A 74 -59.59 -19.40 -43.59
N LEU A 75 -59.37 -19.33 -44.91
CA LEU A 75 -60.21 -18.56 -45.83
C LEU A 75 -61.41 -19.35 -46.33
N SER A 76 -61.32 -20.68 -46.39
CA SER A 76 -62.45 -21.55 -46.76
C SER A 76 -63.64 -21.35 -45.81
N ALA A 77 -63.37 -21.27 -44.51
CA ALA A 77 -64.39 -20.99 -43.49
C ALA A 77 -65.03 -19.59 -43.63
N ILE A 78 -64.28 -18.62 -44.17
CA ILE A 78 -64.78 -17.25 -44.40
C ILE A 78 -65.70 -17.22 -45.62
N ILE A 79 -65.32 -17.90 -46.70
CA ILE A 79 -66.11 -18.03 -47.92
C ILE A 79 -67.48 -18.68 -47.61
N GLU A 80 -67.49 -19.70 -46.76
CA GLU A 80 -68.73 -20.33 -46.27
C GLU A 80 -69.58 -19.37 -45.42
N ASP A 81 -68.99 -18.62 -44.50
CA ASP A 81 -69.71 -17.63 -43.67
C ASP A 81 -70.21 -16.43 -44.49
N ILE A 82 -69.56 -16.09 -45.61
CA ILE A 82 -70.04 -15.04 -46.53
C ILE A 82 -71.36 -15.46 -47.19
N ALA A 83 -71.53 -16.75 -47.52
CA ALA A 83 -72.78 -17.25 -48.10
C ALA A 83 -73.96 -17.16 -47.10
N VAL A 84 -73.68 -17.28 -45.80
CA VAL A 84 -74.69 -17.25 -44.73
C VAL A 84 -74.92 -15.82 -44.22
N ASN A 85 -73.87 -15.03 -44.02
CA ASN A 85 -73.88 -13.69 -43.42
C ASN A 85 -73.20 -12.64 -44.32
N PRO A 86 -73.69 -12.37 -45.53
CA PRO A 86 -72.98 -11.55 -46.51
C PRO A 86 -72.77 -10.09 -46.07
N GLN A 87 -73.60 -9.56 -45.18
CA GLN A 87 -73.45 -8.19 -44.67
C GLN A 87 -72.20 -8.02 -43.78
N LYS A 88 -71.77 -9.08 -43.09
CA LYS A 88 -70.59 -9.07 -42.22
C LYS A 88 -69.29 -8.90 -43.00
N TYR A 89 -69.28 -9.33 -44.26
CA TYR A 89 -68.13 -9.30 -45.15
C TYR A 89 -68.34 -8.38 -46.35
N ARG A 90 -69.18 -7.36 -46.16
CA ARG A 90 -69.35 -6.30 -47.16
C ARG A 90 -68.03 -5.65 -47.52
N ASN A 91 -67.12 -5.52 -46.54
CA ASN A 91 -65.72 -5.15 -46.75
C ASN A 91 -64.84 -6.17 -46.03
N ASN A 92 -63.85 -6.74 -46.72
CA ASN A 92 -62.88 -7.66 -46.12
C ASN A 92 -61.53 -7.54 -46.82
N GLU A 93 -60.46 -7.85 -46.10
CA GLU A 93 -59.12 -7.98 -46.67
C GLU A 93 -58.71 -9.44 -46.55
N ASN A 94 -58.21 -10.02 -47.63
CA ASN A 94 -57.61 -11.34 -47.60
C ASN A 94 -56.46 -11.46 -48.59
N GLU A 95 -55.64 -12.47 -48.36
CA GLU A 95 -54.61 -12.87 -49.30
C GLU A 95 -55.21 -13.65 -50.48
N ASN A 96 -54.66 -13.45 -51.66
CA ASN A 96 -55.07 -14.03 -52.93
C ASN A 96 -53.81 -14.50 -53.66
N ILE A 97 -53.97 -15.37 -54.66
CA ILE A 97 -52.86 -15.95 -55.43
C ILE A 97 -53.04 -15.63 -56.92
N LYS A 98 -51.99 -15.13 -57.55
CA LYS A 98 -51.91 -14.98 -59.01
C LYS A 98 -51.55 -16.30 -59.68
N LYS A 99 -51.78 -16.43 -60.99
CA LYS A 99 -51.46 -17.63 -61.77
C LYS A 99 -50.00 -18.10 -61.63
N ASN A 100 -49.06 -17.18 -61.45
CA ASN A 100 -47.64 -17.47 -61.24
C ASN A 100 -47.29 -17.97 -59.82
N GLY A 101 -48.26 -18.08 -58.92
CA GLY A 101 -48.07 -18.47 -57.51
C GLY A 101 -47.77 -17.30 -56.57
N GLU A 102 -47.66 -16.06 -57.07
CA GLU A 102 -47.43 -14.88 -56.25
C GLU A 102 -48.62 -14.59 -55.34
N ARG A 103 -48.37 -14.40 -54.04
CA ARG A 103 -49.38 -14.02 -53.06
C ARG A 103 -49.54 -12.51 -53.02
N VAL A 104 -50.77 -12.05 -53.12
CA VAL A 104 -51.15 -10.62 -53.10
C VAL A 104 -52.30 -10.36 -52.15
N TRP A 105 -52.31 -9.18 -51.55
CA TRP A 105 -53.37 -8.78 -50.64
C TRP A 105 -54.39 -7.92 -51.37
N VAL A 106 -55.66 -8.31 -51.29
CA VAL A 106 -56.76 -7.57 -51.93
C VAL A 106 -57.77 -7.16 -50.85
N ALA A 107 -58.11 -5.88 -50.85
CA ALA A 107 -59.24 -5.35 -50.12
C ALA A 107 -60.49 -5.47 -50.98
N TRP A 108 -61.42 -6.31 -50.57
CA TRP A 108 -62.66 -6.63 -51.26
C TRP A 108 -63.83 -5.84 -50.69
N SER A 109 -64.70 -5.39 -51.58
CA SER A 109 -66.02 -4.88 -51.30
C SER A 109 -67.06 -5.75 -52.03
N ASN A 110 -67.89 -6.45 -51.27
CA ASN A 110 -68.83 -7.42 -51.79
C ASN A 110 -70.26 -6.91 -51.67
N LYS A 111 -71.04 -7.07 -52.74
CA LYS A 111 -72.46 -6.72 -52.79
C LYS A 111 -73.27 -7.88 -53.34
N VAL A 112 -74.25 -8.33 -52.56
CA VAL A 112 -75.17 -9.39 -52.96
C VAL A 112 -76.23 -8.84 -53.90
N ILE A 113 -76.45 -9.53 -55.01
CA ILE A 113 -77.52 -9.31 -55.96
C ILE A 113 -78.54 -10.45 -55.76
N LYS A 114 -79.79 -10.08 -55.50
CA LYS A 114 -80.89 -11.03 -55.24
C LYS A 114 -81.79 -11.15 -56.46
N ASP A 115 -82.39 -12.32 -56.66
CA ASP A 115 -83.44 -12.52 -57.65
C ASP A 115 -84.78 -11.91 -57.19
N LYS A 116 -85.81 -12.03 -58.02
CA LYS A 116 -87.15 -11.49 -57.76
C LYS A 116 -87.86 -12.18 -56.57
N ASP A 117 -87.39 -13.37 -56.18
CA ASP A 117 -87.93 -14.19 -55.09
C ASP A 117 -87.16 -13.99 -53.77
N GLY A 118 -86.10 -13.17 -53.80
CA GLY A 118 -85.31 -12.78 -52.63
C GLY A 118 -84.11 -13.68 -52.31
N ASN A 119 -83.86 -14.70 -53.14
CA ASN A 119 -82.69 -15.59 -53.01
C ASN A 119 -81.44 -14.92 -53.57
N ILE A 120 -80.26 -15.36 -53.11
CA ILE A 120 -78.98 -14.87 -53.62
C ILE A 120 -78.81 -15.38 -55.05
N HIS A 121 -78.78 -14.46 -56.02
CA HIS A 121 -78.57 -14.77 -57.42
C HIS A 121 -77.09 -14.71 -57.77
N GLU A 122 -76.41 -13.63 -57.38
CA GLU A 122 -74.99 -13.41 -57.66
C GLU A 122 -74.34 -12.53 -56.58
N LEU A 123 -73.02 -12.63 -56.43
CA LEU A 123 -72.21 -11.68 -55.67
C LEU A 123 -71.37 -10.83 -56.63
N LEU A 124 -71.44 -9.50 -56.50
CA LEU A 124 -70.53 -8.57 -57.13
C LEU A 124 -69.39 -8.25 -56.16
N CYS A 125 -68.16 -8.56 -56.55
CA CYS A 125 -66.95 -8.37 -55.76
C CYS A 125 -66.06 -7.32 -56.46
N ILE A 126 -65.70 -6.26 -55.72
CA ILE A 126 -64.77 -5.23 -56.19
C ILE A 126 -63.52 -5.28 -55.31
N GLY A 127 -62.34 -5.47 -55.90
CA GLY A 127 -61.08 -5.64 -55.21
C GLY A 127 -60.05 -4.55 -55.54
N ASN A 128 -59.30 -4.10 -54.54
CA ASN A 128 -58.14 -3.22 -54.71
C ASN A 128 -56.87 -3.89 -54.15
N ASP A 129 -55.77 -3.80 -54.89
CA ASP A 129 -54.46 -4.28 -54.43
C ASP A 129 -53.94 -3.42 -53.29
N ILE A 130 -53.70 -4.04 -52.14
CA ILE A 130 -53.13 -3.43 -50.93
C ILE A 130 -51.81 -4.09 -50.52
N THR A 131 -51.19 -4.88 -51.41
CA THR A 131 -49.96 -5.64 -51.13
C THR A 131 -48.82 -4.73 -50.66
N GLY A 132 -48.58 -3.62 -51.37
CA GLY A 132 -47.55 -2.64 -50.98
C GLY A 132 -47.80 -2.06 -49.58
N ARG A 133 -49.07 -1.77 -49.23
CA ARG A 133 -49.44 -1.28 -47.89
C ARG A 133 -49.13 -2.32 -46.82
N LYS A 134 -49.46 -3.59 -47.06
CA LYS A 134 -49.23 -4.70 -46.11
C LYS A 134 -47.74 -4.98 -45.88
N ILE A 135 -46.90 -4.84 -46.91
CA ILE A 135 -45.44 -4.96 -46.77
C ILE A 135 -44.90 -3.85 -45.84
N VAL A 136 -45.28 -2.60 -46.08
CA VAL A 136 -44.87 -1.46 -45.24
C VAL A 136 -45.40 -1.59 -43.81
N GLU A 137 -46.65 -2.03 -43.63
CA GLU A 137 -47.25 -2.29 -42.31
C GLU A 137 -46.44 -3.33 -41.53
N LYS A 138 -46.02 -4.43 -42.18
CA LYS A 138 -45.20 -5.48 -41.57
C LYS A 138 -43.79 -4.99 -41.21
N GLU A 139 -43.15 -4.20 -42.09
CA GLU A 139 -41.85 -3.58 -41.81
C GLU A 139 -41.93 -2.59 -40.66
N LEU A 140 -43.02 -1.79 -40.59
CA LEU A 140 -43.26 -0.84 -39.52
C LEU A 140 -43.44 -1.55 -38.17
N ILE A 141 -44.24 -2.63 -38.13
CA ILE A 141 -44.43 -3.45 -36.92
C ILE A 141 -43.10 -4.05 -36.46
N LYS A 142 -42.29 -4.61 -37.38
CA LYS A 142 -40.95 -5.12 -37.05
C LYS A 142 -40.05 -4.01 -36.48
N ARG A 143 -40.07 -2.82 -37.09
CA ARG A 143 -39.28 -1.67 -36.64
C ARG A 143 -39.72 -1.15 -35.28
N GLU A 144 -41.03 -1.08 -35.03
CA GLU A 144 -41.61 -0.69 -33.74
C GLU A 144 -41.23 -1.69 -32.63
N ALA A 145 -41.29 -2.99 -32.92
CA ALA A 145 -40.85 -4.04 -32.01
C ALA A 145 -39.35 -3.91 -31.66
N ASN A 146 -38.49 -3.67 -32.65
CA ASN A 146 -37.05 -3.48 -32.45
C ASN A 146 -36.74 -2.21 -31.62
N LEU A 147 -37.43 -1.10 -31.90
CA LEU A 147 -37.28 0.14 -31.11
C LEU A 147 -37.76 -0.06 -29.67
N SER A 148 -38.86 -0.79 -29.47
CA SER A 148 -39.38 -1.13 -28.14
C SER A 148 -38.39 -2.00 -27.36
N ALA A 149 -37.74 -2.97 -28.00
CA ALA A 149 -36.67 -3.77 -27.40
C ALA A 149 -35.46 -2.90 -26.98
N LEU A 150 -35.00 -1.99 -27.84
CA LEU A 150 -33.92 -1.05 -27.51
C LEU A 150 -34.24 -0.16 -26.30
N LEU A 151 -35.50 0.29 -26.17
CA LEU A 151 -35.96 1.07 -25.01
C LEU A 151 -35.98 0.22 -23.73
N ARG A 152 -36.41 -1.05 -23.81
CA ARG A 152 -36.34 -1.98 -22.67
C ARG A 152 -34.90 -2.21 -22.24
N ILE A 153 -33.99 -2.46 -23.19
CA ILE A 153 -32.54 -2.57 -22.95
C ILE A 153 -32.02 -1.32 -22.23
N HIS A 154 -32.30 -0.12 -22.74
CA HIS A 154 -31.86 1.13 -22.11
C HIS A 154 -32.39 1.30 -20.68
N ARG A 155 -33.68 1.00 -20.47
CA ARG A 155 -34.30 1.07 -19.15
C ARG A 155 -33.57 0.16 -18.15
N HIS A 156 -33.23 -1.06 -18.56
CA HIS A 156 -32.46 -1.97 -17.72
C HIS A 156 -31.03 -1.44 -17.47
N LEU A 157 -30.34 -0.92 -18.49
CA LEU A 157 -28.97 -0.39 -18.35
C LEU A 157 -28.89 0.80 -17.38
N LEU A 158 -29.94 1.63 -17.32
CA LEU A 158 -30.07 2.79 -16.42
C LEU A 158 -30.49 2.43 -14.98
N ASP A 159 -30.80 1.17 -14.70
CA ASP A 159 -31.20 0.72 -13.36
C ASP A 159 -30.03 0.90 -12.36
N PRO A 160 -30.19 1.68 -11.27
CA PRO A 160 -29.17 1.85 -10.24
C PRO A 160 -28.73 0.53 -9.60
N ASP A 161 -29.62 -0.46 -9.49
CA ASP A 161 -29.43 -1.74 -8.78
C ASP A 161 -29.10 -2.91 -9.71
N TRP A 162 -28.45 -2.62 -10.83
CA TRP A 162 -27.97 -3.61 -11.80
C TRP A 162 -27.16 -4.74 -11.17
N LYS A 163 -27.64 -5.97 -11.40
CA LYS A 163 -26.98 -7.24 -11.07
C LYS A 163 -26.55 -7.96 -12.34
N TYR A 164 -25.62 -8.90 -12.20
CA TYR A 164 -25.19 -9.81 -13.28
C TYR A 164 -26.37 -10.53 -13.98
N GLN A 165 -27.47 -10.74 -13.26
CA GLN A 165 -28.70 -11.34 -13.78
C GLN A 165 -29.35 -10.53 -14.92
N TYR A 166 -29.06 -9.22 -15.06
CA TYR A 166 -29.60 -8.42 -16.16
C TYR A 166 -28.90 -8.65 -17.50
N TYR A 167 -27.70 -9.25 -17.51
CA TYR A 167 -27.06 -9.62 -18.78
C TYR A 167 -27.90 -10.64 -19.54
N SER A 168 -28.48 -11.62 -18.86
CA SER A 168 -29.34 -12.63 -19.49
C SER A 168 -30.60 -12.00 -20.12
N TYR A 169 -31.23 -11.03 -19.46
CA TYR A 169 -32.39 -10.31 -20.03
C TYR A 169 -32.03 -9.43 -21.23
N ILE A 170 -30.90 -8.72 -21.16
CA ILE A 170 -30.44 -7.93 -22.32
C ILE A 170 -30.09 -8.84 -23.49
N LEU A 171 -29.40 -9.94 -23.22
CA LEU A 171 -29.03 -10.91 -24.24
C LEU A 171 -30.28 -11.55 -24.86
N GLU A 172 -31.30 -11.87 -24.07
CA GLU A 172 -32.59 -12.32 -24.59
C GLU A 172 -33.21 -11.32 -25.58
N GLU A 173 -33.28 -10.04 -25.21
CA GLU A 173 -33.82 -8.99 -26.09
C GLU A 173 -32.99 -8.82 -27.36
N VAL A 174 -31.66 -8.87 -27.25
CA VAL A 174 -30.73 -8.78 -28.40
C VAL A 174 -30.84 -10.00 -29.30
N GLY A 175 -30.93 -11.20 -28.73
CA GLY A 175 -31.09 -12.46 -29.44
C GLY A 175 -32.44 -12.55 -30.17
N GLN A 176 -33.53 -12.16 -29.52
CA GLN A 176 -34.86 -12.09 -30.14
C GLN A 176 -34.91 -11.04 -31.26
N MET A 177 -34.34 -9.85 -31.05
CA MET A 177 -34.27 -8.80 -32.07
C MET A 177 -33.46 -9.23 -33.30
N ALA A 178 -32.38 -9.99 -33.08
CA ALA A 178 -31.54 -10.55 -34.14
C ALA A 178 -32.10 -11.86 -34.75
N ASN A 179 -33.20 -12.40 -34.21
CA ASN A 179 -33.71 -13.74 -34.49
C ASN A 179 -32.60 -14.82 -34.42
N ALA A 180 -31.72 -14.72 -33.42
CA ALA A 180 -30.56 -15.59 -33.23
C ALA A 180 -30.90 -16.81 -32.37
N SER A 181 -30.19 -17.91 -32.59
CA SER A 181 -30.26 -19.12 -31.78
C SER A 181 -29.60 -18.94 -30.41
N ARG A 182 -28.54 -18.13 -30.36
CA ARG A 182 -27.79 -17.83 -29.13
C ARG A 182 -27.27 -16.40 -29.17
N SER A 183 -27.16 -15.78 -28.01
CA SER A 183 -26.48 -14.48 -27.82
C SER A 183 -25.67 -14.49 -26.54
N TYR A 184 -24.46 -13.91 -26.56
CA TYR A 184 -23.54 -13.98 -25.44
C TYR A 184 -22.61 -12.77 -25.39
N ILE A 185 -21.98 -12.57 -24.23
CA ILE A 185 -20.97 -11.52 -24.02
C ILE A 185 -19.65 -12.17 -23.64
N PHE A 186 -18.59 -11.80 -24.37
CA PHE A 186 -17.22 -11.99 -23.93
C PHE A 186 -16.67 -10.69 -23.36
N LYS A 187 -15.96 -10.80 -22.25
CA LYS A 187 -15.26 -9.68 -21.61
C LYS A 187 -13.76 -9.88 -21.75
N ASN A 188 -13.06 -8.79 -21.97
CA ASN A 188 -11.61 -8.79 -22.00
C ASN A 188 -11.02 -8.66 -20.59
N SER A 189 -9.96 -9.42 -20.35
CA SER A 189 -9.06 -9.27 -19.20
C SER A 189 -7.62 -9.23 -19.68
N LEU A 190 -6.73 -8.71 -18.85
CA LEU A 190 -5.29 -8.82 -19.06
C LEU A 190 -4.76 -9.89 -18.11
N ASN A 191 -3.91 -10.78 -18.60
CA ASN A 191 -3.14 -11.66 -17.72
C ASN A 191 -1.97 -10.90 -17.07
N SER A 192 -1.22 -11.58 -16.22
CA SER A 192 -0.03 -11.04 -15.53
C SER A 192 1.07 -10.56 -16.48
N GLU A 193 1.10 -11.04 -17.72
CA GLU A 193 2.08 -10.69 -18.75
C GLU A 193 1.56 -9.58 -19.70
N GLY A 194 0.35 -9.05 -19.44
CA GLY A 194 -0.25 -8.00 -20.27
C GLY A 194 -0.89 -8.50 -21.57
N GLN A 195 -1.00 -9.82 -21.76
CA GLN A 195 -1.71 -10.43 -22.89
C GLN A 195 -3.23 -10.26 -22.73
N LEU A 196 -3.91 -9.92 -23.83
CA LEU A 196 -5.35 -9.74 -23.86
C LEU A 196 -6.05 -11.11 -23.97
N LEU A 197 -6.87 -11.42 -22.97
CA LEU A 197 -7.68 -12.63 -22.89
C LEU A 197 -9.16 -12.30 -23.05
N MET A 198 -9.93 -13.24 -23.57
CA MET A 198 -11.39 -13.17 -23.66
C MET A 198 -12.04 -14.31 -22.86
N SER A 199 -13.10 -13.97 -22.12
CA SER A 199 -13.86 -14.93 -21.33
C SER A 199 -15.35 -14.69 -21.50
N GLN A 200 -16.13 -15.75 -21.71
CA GLN A 200 -17.59 -15.66 -21.76
C GLN A 200 -18.16 -15.38 -20.37
N VAL A 201 -18.91 -14.29 -20.22
CA VAL A 201 -19.45 -13.84 -18.92
C VAL A 201 -20.97 -13.91 -18.82
N ALA A 202 -21.66 -14.01 -19.95
CA ALA A 202 -23.11 -14.11 -20.00
C ALA A 202 -23.59 -14.78 -21.29
N GLU A 203 -24.76 -15.42 -21.22
CA GLU A 203 -25.39 -16.12 -22.34
C GLU A 203 -26.91 -16.10 -22.23
N TRP A 204 -27.57 -16.11 -23.38
CA TRP A 204 -28.96 -16.51 -23.59
C TRP A 204 -29.05 -17.47 -24.78
N CYS A 205 -29.91 -18.48 -24.67
CA CYS A 205 -30.15 -19.48 -25.71
C CYS A 205 -31.65 -19.55 -26.03
N ALA A 206 -31.98 -19.70 -27.32
CA ALA A 206 -33.33 -20.01 -27.75
C ALA A 206 -33.74 -21.45 -27.32
N PRO A 207 -35.06 -21.75 -27.23
CA PRO A 207 -35.52 -23.09 -26.88
C PRO A 207 -34.93 -24.17 -27.80
N GLY A 208 -34.34 -25.21 -27.22
CA GLY A 208 -33.73 -26.33 -27.95
C GLY A 208 -32.25 -26.15 -28.31
N ILE A 209 -31.62 -25.03 -27.94
CA ILE A 209 -30.19 -24.79 -28.12
C ILE A 209 -29.43 -25.08 -26.82
N GLU A 210 -28.32 -25.78 -26.90
CA GLU A 210 -27.48 -26.14 -25.75
C GLU A 210 -26.69 -24.92 -25.22
N PRO A 211 -26.79 -24.57 -23.93
CA PRO A 211 -26.00 -23.49 -23.33
C PRO A 211 -24.50 -23.80 -23.24
N GLN A 212 -23.65 -22.81 -23.45
CA GLN A 212 -22.19 -22.90 -23.41
C GLN A 212 -21.55 -22.03 -22.31
N ILE A 213 -22.35 -21.34 -21.49
CA ILE A 213 -21.84 -20.45 -20.41
C ILE A 213 -20.88 -21.12 -19.42
N ASN A 214 -20.99 -22.44 -19.22
CA ASN A 214 -20.12 -23.22 -18.34
C ASN A 214 -19.02 -23.98 -19.09
N ASN A 215 -18.84 -23.72 -20.38
CA ASN A 215 -17.79 -24.36 -21.17
C ASN A 215 -16.41 -23.80 -20.75
N PRO A 216 -15.51 -24.63 -20.19
CA PRO A 216 -14.19 -24.17 -19.78
C PRO A 216 -13.31 -23.74 -20.96
N ASP A 217 -13.57 -24.27 -22.16
CA ASP A 217 -12.81 -23.95 -23.37
C ASP A 217 -13.12 -22.52 -23.87
N LEU A 218 -14.13 -21.85 -23.31
CA LEU A 218 -14.52 -20.47 -23.65
C LEU A 218 -14.07 -19.45 -22.59
N GLN A 219 -13.15 -19.84 -21.70
CA GLN A 219 -12.64 -19.02 -20.61
C GLN A 219 -11.14 -18.75 -20.79
N ASN A 220 -10.74 -17.48 -20.62
CA ASN A 220 -9.35 -17.02 -20.68
C ASN A 220 -8.64 -17.34 -22.00
N LEU A 221 -9.37 -17.29 -23.11
CA LEU A 221 -8.82 -17.52 -24.45
C LEU A 221 -7.96 -16.33 -24.89
N PRO A 222 -6.68 -16.53 -25.28
CA PRO A 222 -5.85 -15.45 -25.78
C PRO A 222 -6.30 -15.02 -27.19
N TYR A 223 -6.37 -13.71 -27.43
CA TYR A 223 -6.70 -13.18 -28.77
C TYR A 223 -5.66 -13.57 -29.83
N ASP A 224 -4.41 -13.83 -29.43
CA ASP A 224 -3.32 -14.21 -30.33
C ASP A 224 -3.57 -15.55 -31.05
N SER A 225 -4.36 -16.45 -30.45
CA SER A 225 -4.80 -17.70 -31.08
C SER A 225 -5.83 -17.48 -32.20
N PHE A 226 -6.42 -16.28 -32.28
CA PHE A 226 -7.44 -15.91 -33.27
C PHE A 226 -7.08 -14.58 -33.99
N PRO A 227 -6.01 -14.54 -34.81
CA PRO A 227 -5.49 -13.29 -35.39
C PRO A 227 -6.53 -12.50 -36.18
N TYR A 228 -7.39 -13.20 -36.93
CA TYR A 228 -8.48 -12.57 -37.69
C TYR A 228 -9.49 -11.85 -36.78
N TRP A 229 -9.86 -12.46 -35.64
CA TRP A 229 -10.77 -11.84 -34.66
C TRP A 229 -10.10 -10.70 -33.92
N ALA A 230 -8.83 -10.86 -33.54
CA ALA A 230 -8.05 -9.80 -32.91
C ALA A 230 -8.01 -8.55 -33.80
N GLU A 231 -7.66 -8.69 -35.08
CA GLU A 231 -7.61 -7.55 -36.03
C GLU A 231 -8.97 -6.89 -36.22
N MET A 232 -10.02 -7.68 -36.48
CA MET A 232 -11.35 -7.16 -36.77
C MET A 232 -11.97 -6.47 -35.55
N LEU A 233 -11.91 -7.10 -34.37
CA LEU A 233 -12.62 -6.60 -33.20
C LEU A 233 -11.88 -5.46 -32.49
N THR A 234 -10.54 -5.48 -32.43
CA THR A 234 -9.76 -4.36 -31.87
C THR A 234 -9.86 -3.09 -32.72
N SER A 235 -10.03 -3.23 -34.04
CA SER A 235 -10.31 -2.10 -34.95
C SER A 235 -11.77 -1.65 -34.94
N GLY A 236 -12.63 -2.27 -34.12
CA GLY A 236 -14.04 -1.92 -33.99
C GLY A 236 -14.93 -2.39 -35.15
N LYS A 237 -14.44 -3.31 -36.00
CA LYS A 237 -15.21 -3.87 -37.12
C LYS A 237 -16.10 -5.02 -36.65
N VAL A 238 -17.23 -5.17 -37.34
CA VAL A 238 -18.20 -6.25 -37.12
C VAL A 238 -17.79 -7.46 -37.96
N ILE A 239 -17.94 -8.65 -37.39
CA ILE A 239 -17.80 -9.93 -38.12
C ILE A 239 -19.21 -10.43 -38.39
N ASN A 240 -19.61 -10.57 -39.66
CA ASN A 240 -20.89 -11.14 -40.08
C ASN A 240 -20.59 -12.17 -41.17
N SER A 241 -20.67 -13.46 -40.85
CA SER A 241 -20.24 -14.51 -41.79
C SER A 241 -20.93 -15.84 -41.51
N GLN A 242 -21.07 -16.63 -42.56
CA GLN A 242 -21.30 -18.07 -42.43
C GLN A 242 -20.01 -18.74 -41.93
N VAL A 243 -20.13 -19.71 -41.02
CA VAL A 243 -18.98 -20.33 -40.36
C VAL A 243 -18.05 -21.02 -41.37
N LYS A 244 -18.60 -21.64 -42.41
CA LYS A 244 -17.84 -22.26 -43.51
C LYS A 244 -16.88 -21.33 -44.26
N ASN A 245 -17.09 -20.00 -44.17
CA ASN A 245 -16.26 -18.99 -44.84
C ASN A 245 -15.16 -18.42 -43.92
N LEU A 246 -15.10 -18.85 -42.65
CA LEU A 246 -14.13 -18.37 -41.66
C LEU A 246 -12.82 -19.19 -41.69
N PRO A 247 -11.71 -18.64 -41.16
CA PRO A 247 -10.44 -19.38 -41.01
C PRO A 247 -10.57 -20.65 -40.17
N ASP A 248 -9.71 -21.64 -40.42
CA ASP A 248 -9.71 -22.93 -39.70
C ASP A 248 -9.62 -22.75 -38.17
N SER A 249 -8.75 -21.83 -37.71
CA SER A 249 -8.56 -21.55 -36.28
C SER A 249 -9.85 -21.12 -35.56
N VAL A 250 -10.79 -20.50 -36.26
CA VAL A 250 -12.09 -20.09 -35.72
C VAL A 250 -13.12 -21.20 -35.90
N ARG A 251 -13.12 -21.89 -37.05
CA ARG A 251 -14.05 -22.99 -37.35
C ARG A 251 -13.93 -24.14 -36.35
N GLU A 252 -12.71 -24.49 -35.95
CA GLU A 252 -12.44 -25.55 -34.97
C GLU A 252 -13.13 -25.33 -33.62
N VAL A 253 -13.40 -24.06 -33.25
CA VAL A 253 -14.12 -23.70 -32.01
C VAL A 253 -15.64 -23.60 -32.22
N LEU A 254 -16.09 -23.13 -33.38
CA LEU A 254 -17.51 -22.86 -33.65
C LEU A 254 -18.30 -24.08 -34.16
N GLU A 255 -17.69 -24.93 -34.99
CA GLU A 255 -18.36 -26.10 -35.58
C GLU A 255 -18.80 -27.15 -34.55
N PRO A 256 -18.01 -27.50 -33.50
CA PRO A 256 -18.45 -28.42 -32.45
C PRO A 256 -19.70 -27.95 -31.70
N GLN A 257 -19.95 -26.63 -31.69
CA GLN A 257 -21.11 -26.01 -31.06
C GLN A 257 -22.33 -25.93 -32.00
N SER A 258 -22.26 -26.55 -33.18
CA SER A 258 -23.31 -26.52 -34.22
C SER A 258 -23.66 -25.11 -34.71
N ILE A 259 -22.70 -24.18 -34.70
CA ILE A 259 -22.91 -22.81 -35.20
C ILE A 259 -22.75 -22.80 -36.72
N LEU A 260 -23.77 -22.34 -37.44
CA LEU A 260 -23.77 -22.27 -38.92
C LEU A 260 -23.46 -20.87 -39.42
N SER A 261 -23.92 -19.85 -38.70
CA SER A 261 -23.70 -18.43 -39.00
C SER A 261 -23.43 -17.64 -37.73
N ILE A 262 -22.56 -16.64 -37.78
CA ILE A 262 -22.18 -15.83 -36.63
C ILE A 262 -22.14 -14.33 -36.95
N LEU A 263 -22.59 -13.53 -35.98
CA LEU A 263 -22.45 -12.09 -35.95
C LEU A 263 -21.76 -11.66 -34.65
N VAL A 264 -20.60 -11.00 -34.75
CA VAL A 264 -19.80 -10.55 -33.62
C VAL A 264 -19.67 -9.03 -33.64
N LEU A 265 -20.09 -8.39 -32.56
CA LEU A 265 -20.18 -6.94 -32.39
C LEU A 265 -19.21 -6.49 -31.27
N PRO A 266 -18.19 -5.66 -31.57
CA PRO A 266 -17.21 -5.27 -30.57
C PRO A 266 -17.78 -4.27 -29.56
N LEU A 267 -17.53 -4.50 -28.27
CA LEU A 267 -17.84 -3.59 -27.17
C LEU A 267 -16.71 -2.56 -27.05
N THR A 268 -16.89 -1.40 -27.68
CA THR A 268 -15.89 -0.33 -27.69
C THR A 268 -16.43 0.96 -27.07
N TYR A 269 -15.59 1.63 -26.29
CA TYR A 269 -15.90 2.96 -25.76
C TYR A 269 -14.65 3.85 -25.76
N LYS A 270 -14.73 5.03 -26.38
CA LYS A 270 -13.61 5.98 -26.57
C LYS A 270 -12.31 5.31 -27.05
N GLY A 271 -12.42 4.37 -27.99
CA GLY A 271 -11.27 3.65 -28.56
C GLY A 271 -10.74 2.47 -27.71
N LYS A 272 -11.32 2.22 -26.53
CA LYS A 272 -10.98 1.04 -25.71
C LYS A 272 -11.89 -0.14 -26.06
N PHE A 273 -11.28 -1.28 -26.37
CA PHE A 273 -11.97 -2.54 -26.67
C PHE A 273 -12.10 -3.41 -25.42
N SER A 274 -13.32 -3.55 -24.91
CA SER A 274 -13.62 -4.18 -23.61
C SER A 274 -14.15 -5.61 -23.71
N GLY A 275 -14.41 -6.09 -24.92
CA GLY A 275 -15.03 -7.39 -25.18
C GLY A 275 -15.90 -7.36 -26.43
N PHE A 276 -16.79 -8.33 -26.60
CA PHE A 276 -17.74 -8.35 -27.73
C PHE A 276 -19.05 -9.04 -27.36
N ILE A 277 -20.09 -8.77 -28.14
CA ILE A 277 -21.35 -9.50 -28.15
C ILE A 277 -21.34 -10.43 -29.36
N GLY A 278 -21.55 -11.73 -29.13
CA GLY A 278 -21.70 -12.72 -30.19
C GLY A 278 -23.15 -13.16 -30.34
N LEU A 279 -23.54 -13.44 -31.58
CA LEU A 279 -24.86 -13.90 -31.99
C LEU A 279 -24.68 -15.07 -32.95
N ASP A 280 -25.25 -16.22 -32.61
CA ASP A 280 -25.14 -17.44 -33.40
C ASP A 280 -26.49 -17.81 -34.03
N ASP A 281 -26.46 -18.34 -35.25
CA ASP A 281 -27.57 -19.12 -35.83
C ASP A 281 -27.10 -20.57 -36.00
N CYS A 282 -27.74 -21.48 -35.26
CA CYS A 282 -27.44 -22.90 -35.25
C CYS A 282 -28.37 -23.70 -36.20
N VAL A 283 -29.32 -23.02 -36.83
CA VAL A 283 -30.39 -23.66 -37.63
C VAL A 283 -30.27 -23.31 -39.10
N ASN A 284 -29.88 -22.07 -39.44
CA ASN A 284 -29.84 -21.57 -40.82
C ASN A 284 -28.46 -21.04 -41.20
N TYR A 285 -28.10 -21.24 -42.48
CA TYR A 285 -27.04 -20.48 -43.14
C TYR A 285 -27.57 -19.12 -43.58
N ARG A 286 -27.08 -18.04 -42.97
CA ARG A 286 -27.50 -16.68 -43.29
C ARG A 286 -26.39 -15.67 -43.01
N GLU A 287 -26.59 -14.47 -43.51
CA GLU A 287 -25.86 -13.27 -43.08
C GLU A 287 -26.90 -12.24 -42.63
N TRP A 288 -26.62 -11.53 -41.55
CA TRP A 288 -27.51 -10.46 -41.09
C TRP A 288 -27.42 -9.27 -42.05
N ASN A 289 -28.55 -8.60 -42.30
CA ASN A 289 -28.55 -7.42 -43.16
C ASN A 289 -28.00 -6.19 -42.42
N ASN A 290 -27.54 -5.18 -43.17
CA ASN A 290 -26.90 -3.98 -42.62
C ASN A 290 -27.81 -3.14 -41.70
N LEU A 291 -29.12 -3.16 -41.93
CA LEU A 291 -30.10 -2.44 -41.10
C LEU A 291 -30.20 -3.08 -39.71
N ASP A 292 -30.30 -4.41 -39.65
CA ASP A 292 -30.34 -5.16 -38.40
C ASP A 292 -29.00 -5.06 -37.65
N ILE A 293 -27.86 -5.10 -38.36
CA ILE A 293 -26.53 -4.85 -37.76
C ILE A 293 -26.44 -3.46 -37.15
N SER A 294 -26.90 -2.42 -37.86
CA SER A 294 -26.85 -1.04 -37.37
C SER A 294 -27.66 -0.85 -36.08
N LEU A 295 -28.83 -1.51 -35.99
CA LEU A 295 -29.65 -1.50 -34.77
C LEU A 295 -28.97 -2.23 -33.61
N LEU A 296 -28.36 -3.39 -33.87
CA LEU A 296 -27.63 -4.16 -32.87
C LEU A 296 -26.36 -3.44 -32.40
N GLN A 297 -25.65 -2.73 -33.28
CA GLN A 297 -24.53 -1.86 -32.91
C GLN A 297 -24.99 -0.72 -31.99
N SER A 298 -26.18 -0.16 -32.21
CA SER A 298 -26.76 0.83 -31.28
C SER A 298 -27.00 0.23 -29.90
N ALA A 299 -27.53 -0.99 -29.80
CA ALA A 299 -27.67 -1.69 -28.51
C ALA A 299 -26.31 -1.92 -27.85
N THR A 300 -25.34 -2.40 -28.64
CA THR A 300 -23.97 -2.72 -28.21
C THR A 300 -23.24 -1.48 -27.67
N GLY A 301 -23.42 -0.32 -28.31
CA GLY A 301 -22.86 0.95 -27.85
C GLY A 301 -23.43 1.40 -26.51
N SER A 302 -24.74 1.26 -26.31
CA SER A 302 -25.38 1.59 -25.03
C SER A 302 -24.95 0.65 -23.91
N ILE A 303 -24.80 -0.65 -24.20
CA ILE A 303 -24.25 -1.63 -23.26
C ILE A 303 -22.80 -1.25 -22.89
N SER A 304 -21.96 -0.93 -23.88
CA SER A 304 -20.56 -0.52 -23.67
C SER A 304 -20.44 0.73 -22.79
N LEU A 305 -21.27 1.76 -23.05
CA LEU A 305 -21.32 2.98 -22.24
C LEU A 305 -21.73 2.70 -20.80
N ALA A 306 -22.78 1.89 -20.60
CA ALA A 306 -23.27 1.55 -19.27
C ALA A 306 -22.23 0.75 -18.47
N MET A 307 -21.53 -0.18 -19.11
CA MET A 307 -20.44 -0.95 -18.49
C MET A 307 -19.28 -0.05 -18.04
N GLU A 308 -18.85 0.91 -18.88
CA GLU A 308 -17.75 1.81 -18.50
C GLU A 308 -18.17 2.82 -17.41
N LYS A 309 -19.38 3.38 -17.49
CA LYS A 309 -19.91 4.29 -16.45
C LYS A 309 -19.86 3.63 -15.07
N ARG A 310 -20.26 2.37 -14.97
CA ARG A 310 -20.26 1.60 -13.71
C ARG A 310 -18.86 1.29 -13.20
N ARG A 311 -17.92 1.02 -14.12
CA ARG A 311 -16.51 0.83 -13.77
C ARG A 311 -15.98 2.08 -13.07
N VAL A 312 -16.21 3.25 -13.67
CA VAL A 312 -15.82 4.55 -13.10
C VAL A 312 -16.50 4.82 -11.76
N GLU A 313 -17.81 4.55 -11.62
CA GLU A 313 -18.53 4.73 -10.36
C GLU A 313 -18.00 3.80 -9.24
N SER A 314 -17.65 2.56 -9.58
CA SER A 314 -17.05 1.61 -8.63
C SER A 314 -15.66 2.06 -8.20
N ASP A 315 -14.82 2.44 -9.15
CA ASP A 315 -13.46 2.94 -8.90
C ASP A 315 -13.50 4.20 -8.00
N LEU A 316 -14.44 5.12 -8.26
CA LEU A 316 -14.65 6.32 -7.44
C LEU A 316 -15.13 5.98 -6.03
N LYS A 317 -16.08 5.04 -5.89
CA LYS A 317 -16.59 4.60 -4.57
C LYS A 317 -15.50 3.94 -3.75
N GLU A 318 -14.64 3.16 -4.39
CA GLU A 318 -13.51 2.52 -3.73
C GLU A 318 -12.43 3.54 -3.34
N SER A 319 -12.12 4.49 -4.21
CA SER A 319 -11.24 5.62 -3.90
C SER A 319 -11.72 6.45 -2.71
N ASN A 320 -13.02 6.79 -2.65
CA ASN A 320 -13.60 7.53 -1.52
C ASN A 320 -13.55 6.73 -0.21
N LYS A 321 -13.76 5.41 -0.25
CA LYS A 321 -13.61 4.54 0.93
C LYS A 321 -12.16 4.53 1.43
N ARG A 322 -11.18 4.46 0.53
CA ARG A 322 -9.76 4.52 0.87
C ARG A 322 -9.39 5.86 1.50
N PHE A 323 -9.86 6.98 0.92
CA PHE A 323 -9.66 8.32 1.50
C PHE A 323 -10.22 8.42 2.92
N ALA A 324 -11.44 7.96 3.15
CA ALA A 324 -12.06 7.99 4.46
C ALA A 324 -11.32 7.08 5.47
N ALA A 325 -10.78 5.95 5.04
CA ALA A 325 -9.98 5.07 5.90
C ALA A 325 -8.68 5.75 6.35
N VAL A 326 -7.94 6.36 5.43
CA VAL A 326 -6.69 7.09 5.72
C VAL A 326 -6.94 8.26 6.68
N MET A 327 -7.99 9.06 6.45
CA MET A 327 -8.26 10.20 7.33
C MET A 327 -8.71 9.78 8.74
N ASN A 328 -9.38 8.63 8.86
CA ASN A 328 -9.88 8.12 10.13
C ASN A 328 -8.84 7.36 10.98
N SER A 329 -7.71 6.94 10.39
CA SER A 329 -6.61 6.32 11.13
C SER A 329 -5.74 7.34 11.87
N ILE A 330 -5.79 8.62 11.48
CA ILE A 330 -4.96 9.68 12.09
C ILE A 330 -5.56 10.15 13.43
N GLU A 331 -4.77 10.07 14.50
CA GLU A 331 -5.12 10.56 15.85
C GLU A 331 -4.92 12.07 16.05
N SER A 332 -5.31 12.85 15.05
CA SER A 332 -5.33 14.31 15.13
C SER A 332 -6.69 14.83 14.73
N VAL A 333 -7.00 16.04 15.19
CA VAL A 333 -8.22 16.72 14.80
C VAL A 333 -8.07 17.11 13.33
N ILE A 334 -8.75 16.39 12.44
CA ILE A 334 -8.81 16.69 11.01
C ILE A 334 -10.23 17.06 10.62
N TYR A 335 -10.36 18.24 10.02
CA TYR A 335 -11.61 18.68 9.43
C TYR A 335 -11.38 19.56 8.20
N VAL A 336 -12.36 19.56 7.31
CA VAL A 336 -12.39 20.43 6.13
C VAL A 336 -13.58 21.38 6.27
N ILE A 337 -13.37 22.66 6.00
CA ILE A 337 -14.43 23.66 5.98
C ILE A 337 -14.47 24.41 4.66
N ASP A 338 -15.68 24.80 4.26
CA ASP A 338 -15.87 25.81 3.22
C ASP A 338 -15.33 27.17 3.71
N MET A 339 -14.54 27.85 2.88
CA MET A 339 -13.89 29.11 3.28
C MET A 339 -14.83 30.32 3.30
N ASP A 340 -15.95 30.25 2.57
CA ASP A 340 -16.93 31.33 2.45
C ASP A 340 -18.08 31.14 3.46
N SER A 341 -18.62 29.93 3.56
CA SER A 341 -19.76 29.60 4.44
C SER A 341 -19.34 29.15 5.84
N TYR A 342 -18.07 28.77 6.03
CA TYR A 342 -17.54 28.19 7.27
C TYR A 342 -18.19 26.86 7.67
N GLU A 343 -18.89 26.21 6.74
CA GLU A 343 -19.53 24.91 6.95
C GLU A 343 -18.48 23.79 7.00
N VAL A 344 -18.60 22.90 7.98
CA VAL A 344 -17.76 21.69 8.07
C VAL A 344 -18.21 20.68 7.01
N LEU A 345 -17.36 20.44 6.01
CA LEU A 345 -17.61 19.53 4.90
C LEU A 345 -17.16 18.10 5.18
N PHE A 346 -16.16 17.94 6.04
CA PHE A 346 -15.62 16.64 6.42
C PHE A 346 -15.06 16.70 7.83
N LEU A 347 -15.27 15.63 8.60
CA LEU A 347 -14.71 15.48 9.92
C LEU A 347 -14.24 14.04 10.17
N ASN A 348 -12.96 13.85 10.49
CA ASN A 348 -12.45 12.52 10.78
C ASN A 348 -12.99 11.96 12.11
N GLN A 349 -12.92 10.64 12.28
CA GLN A 349 -13.46 9.94 13.45
C GLN A 349 -12.85 10.44 14.77
N PHE A 350 -11.57 10.82 14.78
CA PHE A 350 -10.92 11.38 15.97
C PHE A 350 -11.55 12.72 16.36
N SER A 351 -11.75 13.63 15.41
CA SER A 351 -12.46 14.88 15.63
C SER A 351 -13.90 14.66 16.09
N GLN A 352 -14.59 13.64 15.56
CA GLN A 352 -15.98 13.35 15.95
C GLN A 352 -16.07 12.96 17.42
N LYS A 353 -15.05 12.29 17.97
CA LYS A 353 -14.99 11.97 19.40
C LYS A 353 -14.81 13.20 20.28
N ILE A 354 -14.10 14.22 19.80
CA ILE A 354 -13.77 15.43 20.57
C ILE A 354 -14.90 16.47 20.48
N PHE A 355 -15.43 16.70 19.27
CA PHE A 355 -16.37 17.78 18.99
C PHE A 355 -17.79 17.30 18.68
N GLY A 356 -18.01 15.98 18.60
CA GLY A 356 -19.27 15.40 18.14
C GLY A 356 -19.42 15.42 16.61
N ASN A 357 -20.54 14.92 16.10
CA ASN A 357 -20.84 15.03 14.67
C ASN A 357 -21.32 16.47 14.36
N VAL A 358 -20.45 17.22 13.67
CA VAL A 358 -20.65 18.62 13.31
C VAL A 358 -20.53 18.86 11.80
N GLU A 359 -20.49 17.81 10.99
CA GLU A 359 -20.60 17.93 9.53
C GLU A 359 -21.92 18.64 9.15
N GLY A 360 -21.85 19.53 8.17
CA GLY A 360 -22.96 20.40 7.77
C GLY A 360 -23.22 21.58 8.73
N LYS A 361 -22.40 21.78 9.76
CA LYS A 361 -22.55 22.88 10.72
C LYS A 361 -21.42 23.90 10.59
N VAL A 362 -21.65 25.10 11.13
CA VAL A 362 -20.68 26.21 11.08
C VAL A 362 -19.56 26.01 12.10
N CYS A 363 -18.30 26.11 11.66
CA CYS A 363 -17.11 25.71 12.43
C CYS A 363 -16.89 26.53 13.71
N TRP A 364 -16.96 27.87 13.64
CA TRP A 364 -16.66 28.76 14.77
C TRP A 364 -17.65 28.63 15.92
N LYS A 365 -18.88 28.17 15.65
CA LYS A 365 -19.92 27.94 16.66
C LYS A 365 -19.76 26.61 17.40
N HIS A 366 -19.17 25.61 16.74
CA HIS A 366 -19.12 24.23 17.25
C HIS A 366 -17.73 23.81 17.74
N PHE A 367 -16.66 24.44 17.25
CA PHE A 367 -15.30 24.19 17.74
C PHE A 367 -14.82 25.17 18.82
N GLN A 368 -15.55 26.27 19.07
CA GLN A 368 -15.18 27.31 20.03
C GLN A 368 -16.36 27.68 20.93
N THR A 369 -16.08 28.15 22.14
CA THR A 369 -17.08 28.63 23.10
C THR A 369 -17.28 30.14 22.95
N GLY A 370 -18.54 30.59 22.89
CA GLY A 370 -18.89 32.02 23.01
C GLY A 370 -18.73 32.88 21.74
N MET A 371 -18.50 32.25 20.58
CA MET A 371 -18.38 32.96 19.31
C MET A 371 -19.75 33.34 18.72
N THR A 372 -19.89 34.56 18.21
CA THR A 372 -21.09 35.07 17.52
C THR A 372 -20.88 35.29 16.01
N GLY A 373 -19.66 35.06 15.52
CA GLY A 373 -19.24 35.15 14.12
C GLY A 373 -17.89 34.45 13.90
N PRO A 374 -17.29 34.55 12.70
CA PRO A 374 -15.98 33.97 12.41
C PRO A 374 -14.91 34.38 13.43
N CYS A 375 -14.03 33.46 13.79
CA CYS A 375 -12.98 33.72 14.79
C CYS A 375 -12.07 34.89 14.36
N GLU A 376 -11.72 35.79 15.28
CA GLU A 376 -10.77 36.89 15.00
C GLU A 376 -9.38 36.39 14.54
N PHE A 377 -9.02 35.20 15.01
CA PHE A 377 -7.78 34.50 14.66
C PHE A 377 -7.94 33.58 13.42
N CYS A 378 -9.05 33.65 12.70
CA CYS A 378 -9.27 32.81 11.52
C CYS A 378 -8.20 33.06 10.46
N THR A 379 -7.65 31.98 9.92
CA THR A 379 -6.53 32.02 8.97
C THR A 379 -6.98 32.07 7.52
N ASN A 380 -8.29 31.99 7.19
CA ASN A 380 -8.79 31.93 5.80
C ASN A 380 -8.14 32.97 4.88
N ASN A 381 -8.05 34.23 5.33
CA ASN A 381 -7.46 35.34 4.56
C ASN A 381 -5.93 35.23 4.34
N ARG A 382 -5.27 34.28 5.01
CA ARG A 382 -3.82 34.04 4.93
C ARG A 382 -3.48 32.79 4.13
N LEU A 383 -4.47 32.04 3.64
CA LEU A 383 -4.27 30.75 2.96
C LEU A 383 -4.35 30.86 1.45
N THR A 384 -4.81 31.99 0.91
CA THR A 384 -4.87 32.23 -0.53
C THR A 384 -4.25 33.58 -0.90
N LYS A 385 -3.68 33.66 -2.11
CA LYS A 385 -3.24 34.90 -2.77
C LYS A 385 -3.73 34.86 -4.21
N ASP A 386 -4.42 35.90 -4.66
CA ASP A 386 -5.04 35.97 -5.99
C ASP A 386 -5.96 34.77 -6.33
N GLY A 387 -6.62 34.19 -5.30
CA GLY A 387 -7.49 33.02 -5.44
C GLY A 387 -6.77 31.66 -5.48
N GLN A 388 -5.43 31.64 -5.38
CA GLN A 388 -4.60 30.42 -5.38
C GLN A 388 -4.10 30.09 -3.95
N PRO A 389 -4.04 28.81 -3.53
CA PRO A 389 -3.47 28.40 -2.25
C PRO A 389 -1.99 28.79 -2.07
N ILE A 390 -1.61 29.30 -0.89
CA ILE A 390 -0.23 29.76 -0.58
C ILE A 390 0.52 28.91 0.46
N GLY A 391 0.39 27.59 0.35
CA GLY A 391 1.11 26.64 1.21
C GLY A 391 0.47 26.45 2.59
N ILE A 392 1.22 25.85 3.52
CA ILE A 392 0.75 25.47 4.86
C ILE A 392 1.04 26.60 5.86
N TYR A 393 0.01 27.03 6.61
CA TYR A 393 0.15 27.97 7.71
C TYR A 393 0.13 27.24 9.05
N ARG A 394 1.23 27.33 9.81
CA ARG A 394 1.41 26.63 11.09
C ARG A 394 1.33 27.61 12.26
N TRP A 395 0.56 27.28 13.27
CA TRP A 395 0.38 28.12 14.45
C TRP A 395 -0.09 27.31 15.66
N GLU A 396 0.03 27.88 16.84
CA GLU A 396 -0.43 27.25 18.07
C GLU A 396 -1.62 28.03 18.65
N TYR A 397 -2.59 27.30 19.19
CA TYR A 397 -3.78 27.92 19.76
C TYR A 397 -4.36 27.06 20.87
N GLN A 398 -4.78 27.72 21.95
CA GLN A 398 -5.53 27.07 23.01
C GLN A 398 -7.02 27.11 22.67
N ASN A 399 -7.61 25.94 22.41
CA ASN A 399 -9.01 25.83 22.04
C ASN A 399 -9.90 26.25 23.23
N THR A 400 -10.89 27.11 22.97
CA THR A 400 -11.75 27.67 24.05
C THR A 400 -12.84 26.71 24.53
N LEU A 401 -13.16 25.68 23.76
CA LEU A 401 -14.15 24.67 24.13
C LEU A 401 -13.58 23.66 25.13
N ASN A 402 -12.40 23.11 24.84
CA ASN A 402 -11.80 22.06 25.66
C ASN A 402 -10.59 22.51 26.49
N GLN A 403 -10.16 23.78 26.34
CA GLN A 403 -9.03 24.39 27.07
C GLN A 403 -7.67 23.72 26.81
N ARG A 404 -7.53 22.93 25.74
CA ARG A 404 -6.27 22.27 25.36
C ARG A 404 -5.53 23.07 24.31
N TRP A 405 -4.19 23.00 24.35
CA TRP A 405 -3.35 23.57 23.31
C TRP A 405 -3.26 22.67 22.10
N TYR A 406 -3.36 23.26 20.91
CA TYR A 406 -3.18 22.58 19.65
C TYR A 406 -2.10 23.27 18.81
N GLN A 407 -1.27 22.47 18.15
CA GLN A 407 -0.50 22.88 16.98
C GLN A 407 -1.38 22.66 15.75
N ILE A 408 -1.69 23.73 15.04
CA ILE A 408 -2.66 23.75 13.95
C ILE A 408 -1.92 24.02 12.64
N HIS A 409 -2.13 23.13 11.67
CA HIS A 409 -1.70 23.25 10.29
C HIS A 409 -2.93 23.51 9.42
N ASP A 410 -2.99 24.71 8.85
CA ASP A 410 -4.07 25.15 7.98
C ASP A 410 -3.56 25.22 6.53
N GLN A 411 -4.34 24.66 5.60
CA GLN A 411 -4.02 24.71 4.18
C GLN A 411 -5.28 24.89 3.33
N ALA A 412 -5.20 25.74 2.31
CA ALA A 412 -6.24 25.81 1.28
C ALA A 412 -6.01 24.71 0.23
N ILE A 413 -7.05 23.95 -0.09
CA ILE A 413 -7.03 22.89 -1.10
C ILE A 413 -8.23 23.03 -2.03
N GLN A 414 -8.13 22.47 -3.24
CA GLN A 414 -9.27 22.38 -4.15
C GLN A 414 -10.13 21.17 -3.79
N TRP A 415 -11.43 21.38 -3.59
CA TRP A 415 -12.40 20.35 -3.24
C TRP A 415 -12.96 19.64 -4.49
N ILE A 416 -13.66 18.53 -4.29
CA ILE A 416 -14.21 17.68 -5.36
C ILE A 416 -15.15 18.40 -6.33
N ASP A 417 -15.78 19.50 -5.89
CA ASP A 417 -16.68 20.33 -6.70
C ASP A 417 -16.00 21.60 -7.25
N GLY A 418 -14.67 21.70 -7.10
CA GLY A 418 -13.85 22.79 -7.58
C GLY A 418 -13.74 23.99 -6.65
N ARG A 419 -14.48 24.04 -5.52
CA ARG A 419 -14.37 25.11 -4.52
C ARG A 419 -13.02 25.06 -3.80
N ILE A 420 -12.53 26.21 -3.34
CA ILE A 420 -11.37 26.26 -2.45
C ILE A 420 -11.86 26.13 -1.01
N VAL A 421 -11.37 25.09 -0.33
CA VAL A 421 -11.74 24.75 1.04
C VAL A 421 -10.51 24.77 1.93
N LYS A 422 -10.72 24.94 3.24
CA LYS A 422 -9.66 24.89 4.22
C LYS A 422 -9.60 23.52 4.87
N LEU A 423 -8.48 22.84 4.71
CA LEU A 423 -8.10 21.67 5.49
C LEU A 423 -7.40 22.13 6.77
N VAL A 424 -7.85 21.59 7.90
CA VAL A 424 -7.26 21.82 9.22
C VAL A 424 -6.79 20.51 9.79
N ILE A 425 -5.53 20.45 10.21
CA ILE A 425 -4.96 19.38 11.02
C ILE A 425 -4.49 20.01 12.33
N ALA A 426 -5.05 19.58 13.45
CA ALA A 426 -4.73 20.10 14.77
C ALA A 426 -4.27 18.97 15.71
N THR A 427 -3.00 19.04 16.11
CA THR A 427 -2.33 18.09 17.01
C THR A 427 -2.32 18.64 18.43
N ASP A 428 -2.71 17.85 19.42
CA ASP A 428 -2.73 18.27 20.83
C ASP A 428 -1.31 18.40 21.38
N ILE A 429 -0.98 19.56 21.96
CA ILE A 429 0.34 19.89 22.53
C ILE A 429 0.24 20.36 23.99
N ASP A 430 -0.87 20.08 24.68
CA ASP A 430 -1.10 20.56 26.06
C ASP A 430 -0.01 20.06 27.03
N GLU A 431 0.41 18.80 26.89
CA GLU A 431 1.48 18.21 27.71
C GLU A 431 2.84 18.86 27.46
N LEU A 432 3.13 19.19 26.19
CA LEU A 432 4.35 19.91 25.81
C LEU A 432 4.41 21.28 26.50
N LYS A 433 3.30 22.04 26.48
CA LYS A 433 3.24 23.37 27.13
C LYS A 433 3.39 23.30 28.66
N ARG A 434 2.83 22.27 29.31
CA ARG A 434 3.03 22.05 30.75
C ARG A 434 4.50 21.76 31.08
N THR A 435 5.14 20.94 30.25
CA THR A 435 6.55 20.54 30.41
C THR A 435 7.50 21.72 30.23
N GLU A 436 7.30 22.55 29.19
CA GLU A 436 8.08 23.77 28.97
C GLU A 436 8.04 24.73 30.16
N LYS A 437 6.86 24.91 30.76
CA LYS A 437 6.68 25.78 31.92
C LYS A 437 7.39 25.25 33.16
N ALA A 438 7.34 23.93 33.39
CA ALA A 438 8.07 23.29 34.49
C ALA A 438 9.59 23.43 34.32
N LEU A 439 10.09 23.19 33.11
CA LEU A 439 11.53 23.25 32.78
C LEU A 439 12.11 24.66 33.02
N ARG A 440 11.37 25.72 32.67
CA ARG A 440 11.82 27.11 32.91
C ARG A 440 12.02 27.43 34.39
N ASN A 441 11.14 26.94 35.26
CA ASN A 441 11.26 27.18 36.70
C ASN A 441 12.45 26.43 37.29
N VAL A 442 12.67 25.18 36.87
CA VAL A 442 13.83 24.38 37.29
C VAL A 442 15.14 25.02 36.84
N ASN A 443 15.23 25.52 35.59
CA ASN A 443 16.42 26.18 35.08
C ASN A 443 16.84 27.42 35.88
N LYS A 444 15.87 28.14 36.45
CA LYS A 444 16.16 29.32 37.28
C LYS A 444 16.76 28.95 38.64
N ASP A 445 16.23 27.92 39.31
CA ASP A 445 16.81 27.40 40.57
C ASP A 445 18.19 26.78 40.32
N LEU A 446 18.32 26.04 39.22
CA LEU A 446 19.58 25.42 38.81
C LEU A 446 20.68 26.46 38.60
N LYS A 447 20.37 27.61 37.98
CA LYS A 447 21.36 28.67 37.73
C LYS A 447 21.95 29.27 39.02
N ALA A 448 21.12 29.50 40.04
CA ALA A 448 21.61 30.01 41.33
C ALA A 448 22.50 28.99 42.06
N ARG A 449 22.15 27.70 42.00
CA ARG A 449 23.00 26.62 42.54
C ARG A 449 24.29 26.44 41.74
N LEU A 450 24.27 26.68 40.43
CA LEU A 450 25.44 26.60 39.57
C LEU A 450 26.50 27.64 39.93
N ASP A 451 26.13 28.85 40.34
CA ASP A 451 27.08 29.90 40.74
C ASP A 451 27.78 29.56 42.07
N GLU A 452 27.05 29.03 43.06
CA GLU A 452 27.63 28.52 44.31
C GLU A 452 28.56 27.33 44.05
N LEU A 453 28.11 26.39 43.22
CA LEU A 453 28.93 25.27 42.76
C LEU A 453 30.13 25.73 41.93
N ALA A 454 30.09 26.87 41.24
CA ALA A 454 31.21 27.37 40.43
C ALA A 454 32.40 27.77 41.31
N VAL A 455 32.16 28.38 42.48
CA VAL A 455 33.22 28.72 43.45
C VAL A 455 33.80 27.44 44.07
N LEU A 456 32.94 26.51 44.48
CA LEU A 456 33.36 25.20 44.98
C LEU A 456 34.13 24.41 43.93
N ASN A 457 33.69 24.42 42.67
CA ASN A 457 34.34 23.79 41.54
C ASN A 457 35.67 24.45 41.21
N ARG A 458 35.81 25.77 41.34
CA ARG A 458 37.10 26.44 41.13
C ARG A 458 38.14 25.96 42.15
N ILE A 459 37.77 25.91 43.43
CA ILE A 459 38.62 25.39 44.50
C ILE A 459 38.92 23.89 44.26
N SER A 460 37.91 23.10 43.92
CA SER A 460 38.06 21.66 43.63
C SER A 460 38.98 21.42 42.43
N ARG A 461 38.78 22.16 41.33
CA ARG A 461 39.55 22.07 40.09
C ARG A 461 41.02 22.44 40.30
N THR A 462 41.30 23.46 41.09
CA THR A 462 42.68 23.80 41.50
C THR A 462 43.37 22.62 42.19
N ILE A 463 42.63 21.84 42.99
CA ILE A 463 43.18 20.65 43.67
C ILE A 463 43.33 19.48 42.70
N THR A 464 42.34 19.21 41.85
CA THR A 464 42.35 18.05 40.95
C THR A 464 43.30 18.20 39.76
N MET A 465 43.47 19.42 39.24
CA MET A 465 44.29 19.66 38.03
C MET A 465 45.78 19.86 38.33
N SER A 466 46.15 20.08 39.58
CA SER A 466 47.56 20.23 39.93
C SER A 466 48.26 18.87 39.92
N SER A 467 49.33 18.75 39.13
CA SER A 467 50.24 17.60 39.21
C SER A 467 51.04 17.58 40.52
N ASP A 468 51.09 18.71 41.22
CA ASP A 468 51.70 18.87 42.54
C ASP A 468 50.61 19.18 43.58
N LEU A 469 50.26 18.15 44.36
CA LEU A 469 49.28 18.24 45.44
C LEU A 469 49.65 19.32 46.46
N TYR A 470 50.93 19.52 46.77
CA TYR A 470 51.35 20.51 47.78
C TYR A 470 51.21 21.95 47.27
N ALA A 471 51.48 22.19 45.99
CA ALA A 471 51.23 23.49 45.36
C ALA A 471 49.73 23.83 45.30
N ALA A 472 48.89 22.84 45.00
CA ALA A 472 47.43 22.96 45.05
C ALA A 472 46.93 23.31 46.45
N LEU A 473 47.36 22.57 47.47
CA LEU A 473 46.96 22.79 48.85
C LEU A 473 47.34 24.19 49.35
N ASN A 474 48.50 24.73 48.95
CA ASN A 474 48.88 26.11 49.25
C ASN A 474 47.93 27.14 48.62
N THR A 475 47.59 26.96 47.34
CA THR A 475 46.68 27.87 46.62
C THR A 475 45.29 27.86 47.27
N VAL A 476 44.77 26.68 47.58
CA VAL A 476 43.47 26.53 48.25
C VAL A 476 43.47 27.12 49.66
N THR A 477 44.55 26.92 50.42
CA THR A 477 44.67 27.51 51.77
C THR A 477 44.59 29.05 51.72
N LYS A 478 45.18 29.67 50.70
CA LYS A 478 45.09 31.11 50.45
C LYS A 478 43.67 31.54 50.10
N GLU A 479 43.01 30.84 49.16
CA GLU A 479 41.63 31.17 48.76
C GLU A 479 40.64 31.06 49.91
N ILE A 480 40.72 30.00 50.73
CA ILE A 480 39.87 29.84 51.93
C ILE A 480 40.08 31.00 52.90
N GLY A 481 41.35 31.35 53.16
CA GLY A 481 41.69 32.43 54.07
C GLY A 481 41.15 33.80 53.62
N GLN A 482 41.20 34.08 52.32
CA GLN A 482 40.65 35.30 51.72
C GLN A 482 39.10 35.31 51.73
N LEU A 483 38.48 34.21 51.32
CA LEU A 483 37.01 34.08 51.23
C LEU A 483 36.32 34.32 52.58
N LEU A 484 36.91 33.78 53.64
CA LEU A 484 36.33 33.84 54.99
C LEU A 484 36.86 35.01 55.83
N ASN A 485 37.71 35.85 55.23
CA ASN A 485 38.38 36.97 55.90
C ASN A 485 39.08 36.53 57.20
N SER A 486 39.84 35.43 57.13
CA SER A 486 40.57 34.86 58.27
C SER A 486 41.96 35.47 58.41
N SER A 487 42.47 35.55 59.64
CA SER A 487 43.81 36.08 59.92
C SER A 487 44.89 35.10 59.49
N HIS A 488 44.69 33.81 59.77
CA HIS A 488 45.54 32.72 59.26
C HIS A 488 44.67 31.55 58.81
N ALA A 489 45.17 30.81 57.83
CA ALA A 489 44.63 29.52 57.41
C ALA A 489 45.78 28.52 57.26
N ILE A 490 45.61 27.29 57.75
CA ILE A 490 46.61 26.22 57.57
C ILE A 490 45.93 24.90 57.24
N ILE A 491 46.61 24.07 56.45
CA ILE A 491 46.27 22.66 56.27
C ILE A 491 47.39 21.82 56.85
N SER A 492 47.02 20.85 57.68
CA SER A 492 47.94 19.89 58.31
C SER A 492 47.55 18.47 57.95
N LEU A 493 48.54 17.61 57.69
CA LEU A 493 48.34 16.18 57.44
C LEU A 493 48.96 15.35 58.57
N ILE A 494 48.31 14.22 58.86
CA ILE A 494 48.78 13.27 59.87
C ILE A 494 49.72 12.28 59.20
N ASN A 495 50.94 12.18 59.71
CA ASN A 495 51.86 11.13 59.28
C ASN A 495 51.36 9.76 59.80
N PRO A 496 51.08 8.78 58.92
CA PRO A 496 50.53 7.49 59.32
C PRO A 496 51.47 6.62 60.17
N LYS A 497 52.78 6.93 60.25
CA LYS A 497 53.77 6.15 61.00
C LYS A 497 53.95 6.59 62.45
N ASN A 498 53.89 7.89 62.73
CA ASN A 498 54.20 8.45 64.06
C ASN A 498 53.08 9.38 64.61
N ASN A 499 51.96 9.52 63.90
CA ASN A 499 50.79 10.34 64.29
C ASN A 499 51.07 11.84 64.50
N GLU A 500 52.22 12.33 64.03
CA GLU A 500 52.56 13.75 64.07
C GLU A 500 51.75 14.55 63.05
N TRP A 501 51.36 15.76 63.46
CA TRP A 501 50.67 16.72 62.62
C TRP A 501 51.69 17.64 61.96
N LYS A 502 51.83 17.54 60.64
CA LYS A 502 52.73 18.41 59.88
C LYS A 502 51.92 19.40 59.06
N ILE A 503 52.25 20.68 59.16
CA ILE A 503 51.63 21.72 58.32
C ILE A 503 52.18 21.58 56.89
N VAL A 504 51.28 21.36 55.94
CA VAL A 504 51.60 21.18 54.50
C VAL A 504 51.26 22.41 53.68
N ALA A 505 50.39 23.28 54.18
CA ALA A 505 50.05 24.55 53.54
C ALA A 505 49.69 25.63 54.58
N SER A 506 49.99 26.89 54.29
CA SER A 506 49.71 28.02 55.19
C SER A 506 49.42 29.33 54.46
N TYR A 507 48.55 30.16 55.04
CA TYR A 507 48.21 31.53 54.62
C TYR A 507 48.13 32.46 55.83
N THR A 508 48.53 33.72 55.65
CA THR A 508 48.34 34.83 56.61
C THR A 508 47.85 36.07 55.87
N SER A 509 46.98 36.87 56.49
CA SER A 509 46.59 38.19 56.00
C SER A 509 47.41 39.33 56.63
N ILE A 510 48.35 39.01 57.53
CA ILE A 510 49.20 39.97 58.22
C ILE A 510 50.52 40.10 57.46
N GLU A 511 50.89 41.33 57.10
CA GLU A 511 52.15 41.61 56.40
C GLU A 511 53.38 41.25 57.23
N ASN A 512 54.42 40.73 56.56
CA ASN A 512 55.74 40.38 57.13
C ASN A 512 55.74 39.26 58.20
N GLU A 513 54.69 38.45 58.28
CA GLU A 513 54.64 37.29 59.17
C GLU A 513 55.16 36.00 58.49
N PRO A 514 56.03 35.20 59.12
CA PRO A 514 56.64 34.02 58.48
C PRO A 514 55.62 32.90 58.20
N SER A 515 55.87 32.12 57.13
CA SER A 515 55.09 30.93 56.78
C SER A 515 55.17 29.85 57.87
N MET A 516 54.11 29.05 57.99
CA MET A 516 54.04 27.93 58.94
C MET A 516 54.24 26.56 58.28
N VAL A 517 54.52 26.49 56.98
CA VAL A 517 54.75 25.23 56.27
C VAL A 517 55.94 24.48 56.88
N ASN A 518 55.84 23.15 56.97
CA ASN A 518 56.81 22.23 57.58
C ASN A 518 56.96 22.29 59.10
N ILE A 519 56.23 23.14 59.81
CA ILE A 519 56.18 23.08 61.27
C ILE A 519 55.42 21.82 61.70
N VAL A 520 56.01 21.06 62.62
CA VAL A 520 55.36 19.93 63.29
C VAL A 520 54.66 20.47 64.53
N LEU A 521 53.35 20.26 64.60
CA LEU A 521 52.54 20.71 65.73
C LEU A 521 52.62 19.70 66.88
N PRO A 522 52.86 20.15 68.13
CA PRO A 522 52.84 19.27 69.27
C PRO A 522 51.43 18.70 69.47
N ASP A 523 51.35 17.43 69.88
CA ASP A 523 50.06 16.80 70.15
C ASP A 523 49.36 17.52 71.30
N SER A 524 48.10 17.91 71.09
CA SER A 524 47.31 18.68 72.03
C SER A 524 45.99 17.97 72.35
N PRO A 525 45.34 18.25 73.49
CA PRO A 525 44.02 17.70 73.77
C PRO A 525 43.02 17.96 72.63
N MET A 526 43.08 19.13 71.98
CA MET A 526 42.30 19.45 70.78
C MET A 526 42.63 18.50 69.62
N ALA A 527 43.91 18.28 69.32
CA ALA A 527 44.33 17.39 68.22
C ALA A 527 43.92 15.93 68.46
N LYS A 528 43.99 15.45 69.71
CA LYS A 528 43.48 14.12 70.11
C LYS A 528 41.97 14.02 69.92
N GLN A 529 41.23 15.04 70.35
CA GLN A 529 39.79 15.09 70.20
C GLN A 529 39.37 15.03 68.72
N ILE A 530 40.02 15.81 67.85
CA ILE A 530 39.74 15.79 66.41
C ILE A 530 40.01 14.42 65.80
N ARG A 531 41.08 13.74 66.22
CA ARG A 531 41.48 12.42 65.70
C ARG A 531 40.50 11.31 66.10
N ILE A 532 39.96 11.38 67.32
CA ILE A 532 39.06 10.36 67.88
C ILE A 532 37.61 10.63 67.50
N GLU A 533 37.14 11.86 67.73
CA GLU A 533 35.73 12.22 67.54
C GLU A 533 35.43 12.64 66.11
N GLY A 534 36.44 13.11 65.36
CA GLY A 534 36.24 13.63 64.02
C GLY A 534 35.29 14.82 63.97
N LYS A 535 35.13 15.60 65.04
CA LYS A 535 34.23 16.76 65.03
C LYS A 535 35.01 18.04 64.79
N SER A 536 34.39 18.97 64.07
CA SER A 536 34.90 20.34 63.93
C SER A 536 34.87 21.02 65.29
N ILE A 537 35.95 21.70 65.65
CA ILE A 537 36.11 22.37 66.95
C ILE A 537 36.22 23.86 66.71
N PHE A 538 35.37 24.64 67.38
CA PHE A 538 35.46 26.09 67.40
C PHE A 538 35.78 26.59 68.81
N ILE A 539 36.85 27.38 68.93
CA ILE A 539 37.31 27.97 70.18
C ILE A 539 37.17 29.48 70.08
N LYS A 540 36.27 30.05 70.89
CA LYS A 540 36.01 31.50 70.95
C LYS A 540 37.15 32.31 71.59
N ASN A 541 37.89 31.73 72.53
CA ASN A 541 39.03 32.38 73.16
C ASN A 541 40.21 31.39 73.32
N ALA A 542 41.10 31.40 72.34
CA ALA A 542 42.24 30.50 72.26
C ALA A 542 43.31 30.79 73.33
N LYS A 543 43.41 32.02 73.84
CA LYS A 543 44.46 32.43 74.81
C LYS A 543 44.30 31.81 76.19
N ILE A 544 43.07 31.44 76.57
CA ILE A 544 42.75 30.86 77.90
C ILE A 544 42.26 29.42 77.83
N ASN A 545 42.02 28.86 76.64
CA ASN A 545 41.48 27.52 76.50
C ASN A 545 42.54 26.44 76.78
N LYS A 546 42.22 25.51 77.69
CA LYS A 546 43.11 24.42 78.10
C LYS A 546 43.38 23.39 76.99
N SER A 547 42.47 23.24 76.02
CA SER A 547 42.61 22.24 74.94
C SER A 547 43.75 22.54 73.96
N VAL A 548 44.22 23.79 73.94
CA VAL A 548 45.31 24.28 73.09
C VAL A 548 46.56 24.69 73.89
N ALA A 549 46.67 24.28 75.16
CA ALA A 549 47.78 24.65 76.03
C ALA A 549 49.19 24.36 75.45
N PRO A 550 49.44 23.21 74.77
CA PRO A 550 50.74 22.97 74.12
C PRO A 550 51.06 23.93 72.96
N LEU A 551 50.05 24.61 72.41
CA LEU A 551 50.16 25.57 71.31
C LEU A 551 50.20 27.03 71.79
N ARG A 552 50.27 27.27 73.11
CA ARG A 552 50.11 28.61 73.70
C ARG A 552 51.17 29.61 73.24
N SER A 553 52.41 29.17 73.00
CA SER A 553 53.48 30.01 72.43
C SER A 553 53.13 30.53 71.03
N LEU A 554 52.59 29.67 70.16
CA LEU A 554 52.12 30.01 68.82
C LEU A 554 50.89 30.92 68.85
N ILE A 555 49.94 30.64 69.75
CA ILE A 555 48.71 31.44 69.91
C ILE A 555 49.03 32.87 70.39
N LEU A 556 49.94 33.03 71.35
CA LEU A 556 50.31 34.33 71.89
C LEU A 556 51.18 35.14 70.91
N SER A 557 52.19 34.52 70.30
CA SER A 557 53.07 35.20 69.33
C SER A 557 52.33 35.73 68.10
N ARG A 558 51.27 35.03 67.66
CA ARG A 558 50.45 35.43 66.50
C ARG A 558 49.14 36.13 66.86
N ASN A 559 48.97 36.50 68.13
CA ASN A 559 47.79 37.19 68.65
C ASN A 559 46.44 36.51 68.30
N VAL A 560 46.39 35.17 68.29
CA VAL A 560 45.18 34.42 67.94
C VAL A 560 44.14 34.58 69.04
N HIS A 561 42.96 35.11 68.70
CA HIS A 561 41.84 35.28 69.60
C HIS A 561 40.89 34.09 69.53
N ALA A 562 40.44 33.73 68.33
CA ALA A 562 39.56 32.58 68.09
C ALA A 562 40.17 31.67 67.01
N LEU A 563 39.83 30.38 67.05
CA LEU A 563 40.22 29.44 66.01
C LEU A 563 39.14 28.40 65.74
N MET A 564 39.07 27.96 64.51
CA MET A 564 38.23 26.87 64.03
C MET A 564 39.13 25.80 63.42
N VAL A 565 38.94 24.55 63.84
CA VAL A 565 39.62 23.40 63.26
C VAL A 565 38.59 22.45 62.67
N VAL A 566 38.76 22.14 61.39
CA VAL A 566 37.90 21.25 60.63
C VAL A 566 38.70 20.02 60.20
N PRO A 567 38.30 18.80 60.58
CA PRO A 567 39.02 17.58 60.18
C PRO A 567 38.90 17.30 58.68
N LEU A 568 40.00 16.86 58.08
CA LEU A 568 40.00 16.18 56.78
C LEU A 568 39.63 14.72 57.01
N LYS A 569 38.37 14.39 56.71
CA LYS A 569 37.79 13.07 56.93
C LYS A 569 37.85 12.24 55.67
N LYS A 570 38.31 11.01 55.80
CA LYS A 570 37.99 9.94 54.86
C LYS A 570 37.18 8.84 55.56
N PRO A 571 36.53 7.93 54.82
CA PRO A 571 35.78 6.84 55.43
C PRO A 571 36.64 6.09 56.48
N GLY A 572 36.21 6.13 57.74
CA GLY A 572 36.86 5.45 58.86
C GLY A 572 38.19 6.03 59.37
N LYS A 573 38.70 7.16 58.84
CA LYS A 573 40.00 7.71 59.27
C LYS A 573 40.12 9.22 59.08
N ILE A 574 40.76 9.90 60.04
CA ILE A 574 41.17 11.30 59.89
C ILE A 574 42.57 11.33 59.28
N ILE A 575 42.74 12.10 58.19
CA ILE A 575 44.02 12.22 57.47
C ILE A 575 44.71 13.56 57.70
N GLY A 576 44.02 14.53 58.31
CA GLY A 576 44.53 15.88 58.53
C GLY A 576 43.48 16.84 59.06
N SER A 577 43.76 18.14 59.01
CA SER A 577 42.81 19.20 59.37
C SER A 577 43.09 20.51 58.64
N ILE A 578 42.05 21.32 58.49
CA ILE A 578 42.11 22.74 58.13
C ILE A 578 41.93 23.54 59.43
N THR A 579 42.82 24.50 59.71
CA THR A 579 42.67 25.41 60.84
C THR A 579 42.61 26.85 60.36
N LEU A 580 41.58 27.58 60.79
CA LEU A 580 41.38 29.00 60.54
C LEU A 580 41.44 29.77 61.86
N THR A 581 42.14 30.90 61.88
CA THR A 581 42.32 31.72 63.08
C THR A 581 41.87 33.15 62.84
N LEU A 582 41.44 33.81 63.92
CA LEU A 582 41.02 35.21 63.95
C LEU A 582 41.81 35.95 65.03
N THR A 583 42.37 37.11 64.71
CA THR A 583 43.03 38.00 65.68
C THR A 583 42.09 39.03 66.29
N GLN A 584 40.97 39.34 65.61
CA GLN A 584 39.95 40.29 66.05
C GLN A 584 38.99 39.67 67.07
N LYS A 585 38.63 40.44 68.10
CA LYS A 585 37.77 39.99 69.22
C LYS A 585 36.28 39.90 68.87
N GLU A 586 35.80 40.71 67.93
CA GLU A 586 34.36 40.83 67.60
C GLU A 586 33.90 39.87 66.50
N ARG A 587 34.83 39.29 65.73
CA ARG A 587 34.52 38.37 64.64
C ARG A 587 34.39 36.93 65.16
N SER A 588 33.34 36.24 64.75
CA SER A 588 33.14 34.80 64.97
C SER A 588 32.62 34.13 63.71
N PHE A 589 32.94 32.85 63.50
CA PHE A 589 32.43 32.08 62.37
C PHE A 589 30.96 31.72 62.60
N ASN A 590 30.11 31.95 61.59
CA ASN A 590 28.70 31.54 61.63
C ASN A 590 28.51 30.09 61.17
N SER A 591 27.30 29.54 61.34
CA SER A 591 26.99 28.14 60.99
C SER A 591 27.17 27.84 59.50
N SER A 592 26.89 28.80 58.62
CA SER A 592 27.07 28.65 57.16
C SER A 592 28.55 28.59 56.78
N GLU A 593 29.40 29.39 57.42
CA GLU A 593 30.85 29.41 57.21
C GLU A 593 31.52 28.13 57.70
N ILE A 594 31.10 27.62 58.86
CA ILE A 594 31.58 26.33 59.39
C ILE A 594 31.24 25.21 58.41
N LYS A 595 29.98 25.18 57.94
CA LYS A 595 29.51 24.18 56.98
C LYS A 595 30.24 24.26 55.64
N LEU A 596 30.52 25.46 55.15
CA LEU A 596 31.30 25.67 53.93
C LEU A 596 32.72 25.11 54.05
N VAL A 597 33.41 25.35 55.17
CA VAL A 597 34.76 24.79 55.40
C VAL A 597 34.72 23.28 55.58
N GLU A 598 33.68 22.74 56.22
CA GLU A 598 33.45 21.29 56.28
C GLU A 598 33.26 20.69 54.88
N THR A 599 32.53 21.37 53.99
CA THR A 599 32.38 20.96 52.59
C THR A 599 33.72 21.00 51.86
N ILE A 600 34.50 22.07 51.99
CA ILE A 600 35.81 22.20 51.36
C ILE A 600 36.81 21.17 51.91
N ALA A 601 36.77 20.91 53.22
CA ALA A 601 37.56 19.85 53.86
C ALA A 601 37.21 18.46 53.31
N GLY A 602 35.92 18.21 53.04
CA GLY A 602 35.45 17.03 52.33
C GLY A 602 36.04 16.92 50.92
N HIS A 603 36.02 18.00 50.14
CA HIS A 603 36.59 18.02 48.78
C HIS A 603 38.11 17.83 48.78
N ILE A 604 38.84 18.43 49.71
CA ILE A 604 40.29 18.25 49.85
C ILE A 604 40.61 16.80 50.23
N ALA A 605 39.87 16.23 51.20
CA ALA A 605 40.06 14.83 51.59
C ALA A 605 39.72 13.87 50.44
N ALA A 606 38.65 14.15 49.70
CA ALA A 606 38.25 13.40 48.52
C ALA A 606 39.28 13.52 47.39
N ALA A 607 39.86 14.69 47.15
CA ALA A 607 40.89 14.87 46.12
C ALA A 607 42.18 14.10 46.47
N ILE A 608 42.60 14.13 47.74
CA ILE A 608 43.74 13.34 48.23
C ILE A 608 43.49 11.82 48.03
N GLU A 609 42.25 11.35 48.23
CA GLU A 609 41.90 9.95 47.99
C GLU A 609 41.64 9.65 46.50
N ASN A 610 41.11 10.59 45.71
CA ASN A 610 40.87 10.43 44.27
C ASN A 610 42.17 10.26 43.51
N VAL A 611 43.22 11.01 43.86
CA VAL A 611 44.56 10.80 43.27
C VAL A 611 45.03 9.36 43.50
N ARG A 612 44.69 8.76 44.64
CA ARG A 612 44.99 7.36 44.96
C ARG A 612 44.07 6.38 44.22
N LEU A 613 42.76 6.63 44.22
CA LEU A 613 41.76 5.77 43.57
C LEU A 613 41.85 5.80 42.05
N LEU A 614 42.22 6.93 41.43
CA LEU A 614 42.44 7.03 39.98
C LEU A 614 43.58 6.11 39.54
N ASP A 615 44.61 5.96 40.36
CA ASP A 615 45.71 5.04 40.09
C ASP A 615 45.25 3.57 40.18
N GLU A 616 44.31 3.25 41.07
CA GLU A 616 43.68 1.93 41.19
C GLU A 616 42.67 1.66 40.05
N ALA A 617 41.82 2.63 39.71
CA ALA A 617 40.80 2.52 38.67
C ALA A 617 41.38 2.45 37.26
N LYS A 618 42.49 3.14 37.01
CA LYS A 618 43.21 3.05 35.74
C LYS A 618 43.62 1.59 35.46
N LYS A 619 44.13 0.88 36.47
CA LYS A 619 44.49 -0.54 36.37
C LYS A 619 43.26 -1.42 36.10
N ALA A 620 42.15 -1.21 36.82
CA ALA A 620 40.94 -1.98 36.61
C ALA A 620 40.29 -1.76 35.23
N ARG A 621 40.36 -0.54 34.68
CA ARG A 621 39.86 -0.23 33.33
C ARG A 621 40.65 -0.98 32.25
N GLU A 622 41.97 -1.02 32.39
CA GLU A 622 42.84 -1.75 31.46
C GLU A 622 42.45 -3.25 31.41
N GLU A 623 42.12 -3.85 32.56
CA GLU A 623 41.63 -5.24 32.65
C GLU A 623 40.24 -5.44 31.98
N ALA A 624 39.31 -4.49 32.17
CA ALA A 624 37.96 -4.59 31.59
C ALA A 624 37.94 -4.41 30.06
N GLU A 625 38.76 -3.49 29.54
CA GLU A 625 38.92 -3.30 28.09
C GLU A 625 39.46 -4.57 27.41
N GLU A 626 40.39 -5.27 28.07
CA GLU A 626 40.91 -6.55 27.62
C GLU A 626 39.81 -7.64 27.58
N ALA A 627 38.98 -7.72 28.62
CA ALA A 627 37.85 -8.65 28.67
C ALA A 627 36.80 -8.40 27.56
N ASN A 628 36.47 -7.14 27.26
CA ASN A 628 35.48 -6.82 26.24
C ASN A 628 35.99 -7.12 24.81
N ARG A 629 37.28 -6.89 24.57
CA ARG A 629 37.94 -7.32 23.33
C ARG A 629 37.85 -8.84 23.16
N ALA A 630 38.10 -9.61 24.22
CA ALA A 630 37.99 -11.06 24.21
C ALA A 630 36.55 -11.55 23.90
N LYS A 631 35.53 -10.94 24.51
CA LYS A 631 34.11 -11.26 24.25
C LYS A 631 33.71 -11.04 22.79
N SER A 632 34.11 -9.89 22.22
CA SER A 632 33.79 -9.55 20.82
C SER A 632 34.44 -10.53 19.84
N GLN A 633 35.70 -10.92 20.09
CA GLN A 633 36.40 -11.89 19.27
C GLN A 633 35.75 -13.29 19.36
N PHE A 634 35.31 -13.68 20.56
CA PHE A 634 34.62 -14.95 20.78
C PHE A 634 33.32 -15.04 19.97
N LEU A 635 32.47 -14.01 20.01
CA LEU A 635 31.19 -14.01 19.28
C LEU A 635 31.39 -14.04 17.77
N ALA A 636 32.36 -13.28 17.24
CA ALA A 636 32.69 -13.29 15.83
C ALA A 636 33.14 -14.69 15.36
N ASN A 637 34.01 -15.35 16.12
CA ASN A 637 34.48 -16.70 15.80
C ASN A 637 33.33 -17.73 15.87
N MET A 638 32.53 -17.70 16.94
CA MET A 638 31.38 -18.61 17.12
C MET A 638 30.35 -18.48 16.00
N SER A 639 30.11 -17.28 15.48
CA SER A 639 29.19 -17.13 14.34
C SER A 639 29.64 -17.89 13.11
N HIS A 640 30.91 -17.78 12.74
CA HIS A 640 31.44 -18.46 11.58
C HIS A 640 31.36 -19.99 11.76
N GLU A 641 31.64 -20.48 12.96
CA GLU A 641 31.56 -21.91 13.30
C GLU A 641 30.12 -22.45 13.32
N ILE A 642 29.11 -21.62 13.63
CA ILE A 642 27.69 -22.04 13.59
C ILE A 642 27.09 -21.86 12.19
N ARG A 643 27.48 -20.83 11.44
CA ARG A 643 26.94 -20.55 10.10
C ARG A 643 27.21 -21.70 9.13
N THR A 644 28.42 -22.24 9.21
CA THR A 644 28.91 -23.29 8.32
C THR A 644 28.05 -24.56 8.36
N PRO A 645 27.85 -25.24 9.51
CA PRO A 645 26.99 -26.43 9.58
C PRO A 645 25.51 -26.11 9.28
N MET A 646 25.03 -24.92 9.62
CA MET A 646 23.65 -24.51 9.36
C MET A 646 23.36 -24.34 7.86
N ASN A 647 24.29 -23.75 7.11
CA ASN A 647 24.18 -23.65 5.65
C ASN A 647 24.14 -25.03 4.99
N SER A 648 24.93 -25.99 5.48
CA SER A 648 24.88 -27.38 5.00
C SER A 648 23.53 -28.03 5.29
N VAL A 649 22.99 -27.87 6.52
CA VAL A 649 21.66 -28.38 6.90
C VAL A 649 20.57 -27.80 6.02
N ILE A 650 20.57 -26.48 5.77
CA ILE A 650 19.61 -25.82 4.87
C ILE A 650 19.73 -26.39 3.47
N GLY A 651 20.95 -26.48 2.93
CA GLY A 651 21.19 -27.00 1.57
C GLY A 651 20.69 -28.43 1.37
N PHE A 652 20.90 -29.33 2.33
CA PHE A 652 20.37 -30.69 2.28
C PHE A 652 18.84 -30.73 2.43
N LEU A 653 18.26 -29.89 3.28
CA LEU A 653 16.81 -29.78 3.39
C LEU A 653 16.19 -29.26 2.08
N SER A 654 16.82 -28.29 1.40
CA SER A 654 16.38 -27.81 0.09
C SER A 654 16.47 -28.92 -0.96
N LEU A 655 17.56 -29.68 -1.01
CA LEU A 655 17.71 -30.82 -1.93
C LEU A 655 16.57 -31.84 -1.79
N VAL A 656 16.23 -32.23 -0.56
CA VAL A 656 15.15 -33.21 -0.34
C VAL A 656 13.78 -32.60 -0.63
N LEU A 657 13.60 -31.29 -0.41
CA LEU A 657 12.38 -30.57 -0.79
C LEU A 657 12.20 -30.44 -2.30
N ASP A 658 13.29 -30.41 -3.07
CA ASP A 658 13.26 -30.37 -4.53
C ASP A 658 12.91 -31.75 -5.15
N ASP A 659 13.02 -32.85 -4.39
CA ASP A 659 12.66 -34.19 -4.85
C ASP A 659 11.13 -34.33 -5.06
N PRO A 660 10.67 -34.70 -6.27
CA PRO A 660 9.24 -34.86 -6.56
C PRO A 660 8.61 -36.10 -5.89
N ILE A 661 9.41 -37.03 -5.35
CA ILE A 661 8.95 -38.31 -4.79
C ILE A 661 8.50 -38.18 -3.33
N ILE A 662 8.93 -37.15 -2.61
CA ILE A 662 8.59 -37.01 -1.18
C ILE A 662 7.09 -36.76 -0.99
N SER A 663 6.49 -37.44 -0.01
CA SER A 663 5.07 -37.27 0.30
C SER A 663 4.77 -35.85 0.80
N GLU A 664 3.53 -35.39 0.61
CA GLU A 664 3.08 -34.07 1.09
C GLU A 664 3.33 -33.86 2.60
N ARG A 665 3.21 -34.94 3.38
CA ARG A 665 3.52 -34.94 4.82
C ARG A 665 5.02 -34.76 5.10
N GLN A 666 5.90 -35.43 4.34
CA GLN A 666 7.35 -35.25 4.46
C GLN A 666 7.78 -33.86 4.00
N ARG A 667 7.22 -33.35 2.90
CA ARG A 667 7.43 -31.98 2.41
C ARG A 667 7.10 -30.96 3.49
N LYS A 668 5.95 -31.12 4.18
CA LYS A 668 5.57 -30.25 5.30
C LYS A 668 6.59 -30.27 6.46
N TYR A 669 7.13 -31.44 6.83
CA TYR A 669 8.14 -31.55 7.90
C TYR A 669 9.46 -30.92 7.51
N LEU A 670 9.94 -31.19 6.29
CA LEU A 670 11.20 -30.68 5.78
C LEU A 670 11.14 -29.17 5.54
N SER A 671 10.03 -28.63 5.02
CA SER A 671 9.82 -27.19 4.91
C SER A 671 9.80 -26.52 6.28
N SER A 672 9.24 -27.18 7.30
CA SER A 672 9.29 -26.66 8.67
C SER A 672 10.71 -26.64 9.23
N ALA A 673 11.50 -27.68 8.97
CA ALA A 673 12.91 -27.74 9.40
C ALA A 673 13.78 -26.72 8.65
N HIS A 674 13.56 -26.54 7.34
CA HIS A 674 14.25 -25.56 6.50
C HIS A 674 13.98 -24.15 7.01
N ASN A 675 12.70 -23.78 7.17
CA ASN A 675 12.30 -22.48 7.69
C ASN A 675 12.82 -22.21 9.10
N SER A 676 12.95 -23.25 9.94
CA SER A 676 13.49 -23.12 11.30
C SER A 676 15.01 -22.89 11.27
N SER A 677 15.70 -23.53 10.33
CA SER A 677 17.15 -23.40 10.14
C SER A 677 17.53 -22.03 9.59
N GLU A 678 16.76 -21.51 8.63
CA GLU A 678 16.93 -20.14 8.12
C GLU A 678 16.68 -19.08 9.20
N LYS A 679 15.61 -19.24 10.00
CA LYS A 679 15.33 -18.35 11.14
C LYS A 679 16.43 -18.36 12.19
N LEU A 680 17.09 -19.50 12.40
CA LEU A 680 18.20 -19.59 13.34
C LEU A 680 19.44 -18.84 12.84
N LEU A 681 19.72 -18.88 11.54
CA LEU A 681 20.80 -18.10 10.94
C LEU A 681 20.53 -16.60 10.98
N GLU A 682 19.28 -16.19 10.71
CA GLU A 682 18.82 -14.81 10.84
C GLU A 682 19.04 -14.31 12.27
N LEU A 683 18.59 -15.08 13.27
CA LEU A 683 18.83 -14.82 14.70
C LEU A 683 20.30 -14.62 15.05
N LEU A 684 21.16 -15.48 14.51
CA LEU A 684 22.58 -15.43 14.79
C LEU A 684 23.24 -14.20 14.15
N ASN A 685 22.83 -13.83 12.94
CA ASN A 685 23.27 -12.61 12.29
C ASN A 685 22.79 -11.36 13.07
N ASP A 686 21.54 -11.37 13.56
CA ASP A 686 20.98 -10.31 14.40
C ASP A 686 21.80 -10.09 15.69
N ILE A 687 22.21 -11.18 16.36
CA ILE A 687 23.03 -11.12 17.58
C ILE A 687 24.43 -10.55 17.28
N LEU A 688 25.01 -10.89 16.13
CA LEU A 688 26.31 -10.33 15.73
C LEU A 688 26.23 -8.87 15.34
N ASP A 689 25.19 -8.49 14.60
CA ASP A 689 24.97 -7.10 14.23
C ASP A 689 24.81 -6.28 15.51
N LEU A 690 24.02 -6.76 16.48
CA LEU A 690 23.92 -6.14 17.82
C LEU A 690 25.29 -6.07 18.52
N SER A 691 26.09 -7.13 18.51
CA SER A 691 27.43 -7.12 19.14
C SER A 691 28.42 -6.18 18.44
N LYS A 692 28.34 -6.03 17.11
CA LYS A 692 29.18 -5.10 16.33
C LYS A 692 28.73 -3.65 16.57
N LEU A 693 27.44 -3.43 16.72
CA LEU A 693 26.84 -2.14 17.08
C LEU A 693 27.27 -1.72 18.50
N GLU A 694 27.14 -2.59 19.51
CA GLU A 694 27.57 -2.32 20.89
C GLU A 694 29.07 -2.03 21.02
N SER A 695 29.89 -2.62 20.14
CA SER A 695 31.34 -2.39 20.11
C SER A 695 31.76 -1.20 19.22
N GLY A 696 30.80 -0.51 18.58
CA GLY A 696 31.06 0.63 17.69
C GLY A 696 31.80 0.26 16.40
N LYS A 697 31.78 -1.01 15.99
CA LYS A 697 32.51 -1.55 14.83
C LYS A 697 31.65 -1.72 13.57
N LEU A 698 30.38 -1.31 13.62
CA LEU A 698 29.51 -1.33 12.44
C LEU A 698 29.74 -0.04 11.64
N GLU A 699 30.29 -0.19 10.45
CA GLU A 699 30.48 0.91 9.50
C GLU A 699 29.34 0.87 8.46
N LEU A 700 28.75 2.02 8.17
CA LEU A 700 27.75 2.15 7.10
C LEU A 700 28.46 2.30 5.76
N GLU A 701 27.97 1.57 4.75
CA GLU A 701 28.39 1.84 3.39
C GLU A 701 27.87 3.20 2.93
N ASN A 702 28.62 3.85 2.05
CA ASN A 702 28.23 5.14 1.49
C ASN A 702 28.40 5.12 -0.02
N ILE A 703 27.44 4.47 -0.69
CA ILE A 703 27.45 4.24 -2.14
C ILE A 703 26.27 4.95 -2.83
N PRO A 704 26.39 5.34 -4.12
CA PRO A 704 25.26 5.85 -4.88
C PRO A 704 24.29 4.73 -5.24
N PHE A 705 23.00 4.88 -4.94
CA PHE A 705 21.94 3.93 -5.33
C PHE A 705 20.63 4.63 -5.70
N ASP A 706 19.74 3.91 -6.41
CA ASP A 706 18.40 4.39 -6.74
C ASP A 706 17.41 4.07 -5.60
N LEU A 707 16.93 5.11 -4.92
CA LEU A 707 16.03 4.97 -3.78
C LEU A 707 14.68 4.36 -4.21
N HIS A 708 14.16 4.78 -5.36
CA HIS A 708 12.84 4.34 -5.81
C HIS A 708 12.87 2.88 -6.23
N GLU A 709 13.95 2.43 -6.89
CA GLU A 709 14.16 1.02 -7.22
C GLU A 709 14.26 0.16 -5.96
N MET A 710 15.07 0.57 -4.98
CA MET A 710 15.22 -0.16 -3.71
C MET A 710 13.88 -0.35 -2.98
N ILE A 711 13.05 0.70 -2.90
CA ILE A 711 11.73 0.62 -2.26
C ILE A 711 10.78 -0.29 -3.04
N ARG A 712 10.72 -0.16 -4.37
CA ARG A 712 9.90 -1.02 -5.23
C ARG A 712 10.26 -2.50 -5.04
N ASP A 713 11.55 -2.83 -5.07
CA ASP A 713 12.03 -4.20 -4.87
C ASP A 713 11.63 -4.74 -3.49
N THR A 714 11.71 -3.89 -2.46
CA THR A 714 11.35 -4.27 -1.08
C THR A 714 9.86 -4.58 -0.95
N VAL A 715 9.01 -3.77 -1.59
CA VAL A 715 7.55 -3.95 -1.59
C VAL A 715 7.19 -5.24 -2.36
N GLN A 716 7.76 -5.44 -3.54
CA GLN A 716 7.53 -6.66 -4.33
C GLN A 716 7.91 -7.93 -3.56
N MET A 717 9.04 -7.91 -2.84
CA MET A 717 9.48 -9.02 -2.01
C MET A 717 8.47 -9.38 -0.92
N LEU A 718 7.83 -8.38 -0.31
CA LEU A 718 6.91 -8.56 0.83
C LEU A 718 5.45 -8.75 0.42
N ASP A 719 5.09 -8.35 -0.80
CA ASP A 719 3.72 -8.43 -1.33
C ASP A 719 3.23 -9.89 -1.38
N LEU A 720 4.08 -10.83 -1.76
CA LEU A 720 3.74 -12.27 -1.74
C LEU A 720 3.32 -12.74 -0.34
N SER A 721 3.92 -12.18 0.72
CA SER A 721 3.59 -12.50 2.11
C SER A 721 2.29 -11.82 2.57
N ALA A 722 2.02 -10.61 2.09
CA ALA A 722 0.76 -9.88 2.33
C ALA A 722 -0.43 -10.54 1.62
N GLN A 723 -0.26 -10.93 0.35
CA GLN A 723 -1.29 -11.60 -0.46
C GLN A 723 -1.71 -12.95 0.12
N LYS A 724 -0.78 -13.74 0.69
CA LYS A 724 -1.12 -14.99 1.42
C LYS A 724 -2.13 -14.76 2.55
N LYS A 725 -2.21 -13.55 3.09
CA LYS A 725 -3.18 -13.12 4.10
C LYS A 725 -4.32 -12.27 3.55
N ASN A 726 -4.41 -12.09 2.22
CA ASN A 726 -5.32 -11.17 1.53
C ASN A 726 -5.24 -9.73 2.07
N LEU A 727 -4.03 -9.28 2.41
CA LEU A 727 -3.76 -7.90 2.79
C LEU A 727 -3.33 -7.10 1.55
N TYR A 728 -3.75 -5.84 1.48
CA TYR A 728 -3.29 -4.92 0.46
C TYR A 728 -1.98 -4.27 0.93
N LEU A 729 -0.85 -4.54 0.26
CA LEU A 729 0.41 -3.84 0.50
C LEU A 729 0.57 -2.73 -0.55
N SER A 730 0.84 -1.49 -0.11
CA SER A 730 1.06 -0.35 -1.01
C SER A 730 2.31 0.43 -0.63
N SER A 731 2.86 1.18 -1.58
CA SER A 731 3.93 2.14 -1.30
C SER A 731 3.67 3.48 -1.96
N ASP A 732 3.92 4.56 -1.23
CA ASP A 732 3.81 5.95 -1.70
C ASP A 732 5.17 6.65 -1.53
N ILE A 733 5.76 7.13 -2.63
CA ILE A 733 7.07 7.80 -2.64
C ILE A 733 6.89 9.22 -3.17
N ASP A 734 7.31 10.21 -2.40
CA ASP A 734 7.23 11.62 -2.79
C ASP A 734 8.06 11.92 -4.05
N ASN A 735 7.42 12.44 -5.10
CA ASN A 735 8.06 12.82 -6.36
C ASN A 735 9.13 13.92 -6.22
N ALA A 736 9.14 14.66 -5.10
CA ALA A 736 10.16 15.67 -4.82
C ALA A 736 11.50 15.06 -4.36
N LEU A 737 11.56 13.75 -4.07
CA LEU A 737 12.77 13.08 -3.62
C LEU A 737 13.77 12.86 -4.79
N PRO A 738 15.09 13.04 -4.53
CA PRO A 738 16.10 12.70 -5.51
C PRO A 738 16.09 11.19 -5.80
N HIS A 739 16.12 10.82 -7.08
CA HIS A 739 16.19 9.41 -7.50
C HIS A 739 17.46 8.72 -6.99
N TYR A 740 18.60 9.39 -7.08
CA TYR A 740 19.90 8.86 -6.65
C TYR A 740 20.37 9.51 -5.36
N ILE A 741 20.69 8.68 -4.37
CA ILE A 741 21.17 9.09 -3.05
C ILE A 741 22.44 8.34 -2.66
N MET A 742 23.22 8.93 -1.75
CA MET A 742 24.38 8.33 -1.11
C MET A 742 23.96 7.72 0.24
N GLY A 743 24.26 6.44 0.43
CA GLY A 743 24.05 5.74 1.70
C GLY A 743 24.21 4.23 1.57
N ASP A 744 23.70 3.50 2.56
CA ASP A 744 23.73 2.04 2.61
C ASP A 744 22.34 1.47 2.25
N PRO A 745 22.13 1.00 1.00
CA PRO A 745 20.85 0.45 0.59
C PRO A 745 20.48 -0.84 1.34
N GLY A 746 21.48 -1.63 1.77
CA GLY A 746 21.26 -2.89 2.48
C GLY A 746 20.71 -2.65 3.88
N LYS A 747 21.31 -1.74 4.63
CA LYS A 747 20.86 -1.38 5.99
C LYS A 747 19.52 -0.65 5.98
N LEU A 748 19.28 0.20 4.98
CA LEU A 748 17.98 0.84 4.80
C LEU A 748 16.88 -0.18 4.49
N ARG A 749 17.16 -1.14 3.59
CA ARG A 749 16.26 -2.25 3.28
C ARG A 749 15.97 -3.13 4.50
N GLN A 750 16.97 -3.39 5.34
CA GLN A 750 16.84 -4.17 6.57
C GLN A 750 15.80 -3.56 7.53
N ILE A 751 15.82 -2.23 7.73
CA ILE A 751 14.82 -1.54 8.55
C ILE A 751 13.41 -1.75 7.95
N LEU A 752 13.25 -1.52 6.64
CA LEU A 752 11.95 -1.60 5.97
C LEU A 752 11.37 -3.02 5.98
N VAL A 753 12.19 -4.04 5.76
CA VAL A 753 11.79 -5.45 5.82
C VAL A 753 11.33 -5.80 7.24
N ASN A 754 12.06 -5.36 8.27
CA ASN A 754 11.71 -5.64 9.65
C ASN A 754 10.37 -5.02 10.06
N LEU A 755 10.15 -3.74 9.72
CA LEU A 755 8.93 -3.02 10.10
C LEU A 755 7.71 -3.49 9.28
N THR A 756 7.87 -3.65 7.97
CA THR A 756 6.79 -4.11 7.08
C THR A 756 6.44 -5.58 7.31
N GLY A 757 7.45 -6.41 7.57
CA GLY A 757 7.24 -7.80 7.98
C GLY A 757 6.43 -7.90 9.26
N ASN A 758 6.69 -7.03 10.24
CA ASN A 758 5.88 -6.93 11.47
C ASN A 758 4.44 -6.47 11.17
N ALA A 759 4.24 -5.42 10.38
CA ALA A 759 2.92 -4.93 9.98
C ALA A 759 2.05 -6.01 9.31
N ILE A 760 2.60 -6.75 8.34
CA ILE A 760 1.92 -7.87 7.66
C ILE A 760 1.60 -9.00 8.64
N LYS A 761 2.53 -9.26 9.57
CA LYS A 761 2.39 -10.33 10.55
C LYS A 761 1.26 -10.05 11.55
N PHE A 762 1.09 -8.80 11.99
CA PHE A 762 0.11 -8.41 13.01
C PHE A 762 -1.22 -7.88 12.44
N THR A 763 -1.33 -7.81 11.12
CA THR A 763 -2.58 -7.52 10.42
C THR A 763 -3.21 -8.82 9.91
N GLU A 764 -4.48 -9.05 10.24
CA GLU A 764 -5.24 -10.22 9.75
C GLU A 764 -6.10 -9.87 8.52
N LYS A 765 -6.67 -8.67 8.46
CA LYS A 765 -7.45 -8.13 7.32
C LYS A 765 -7.26 -6.63 7.21
N GLY A 766 -7.22 -6.11 5.99
CA GLY A 766 -7.05 -4.69 5.70
C GLY A 766 -5.76 -4.45 4.92
N GLU A 767 -5.01 -3.41 5.25
CA GLU A 767 -3.90 -2.95 4.43
C GLU A 767 -2.64 -2.63 5.24
N VAL A 768 -1.51 -2.73 4.55
CA VAL A 768 -0.20 -2.27 4.99
C VAL A 768 0.30 -1.27 3.94
N SER A 769 0.89 -0.15 4.35
CA SER A 769 1.41 0.87 3.43
C SER A 769 2.79 1.35 3.86
N ILE A 770 3.71 1.53 2.90
CA ILE A 770 5.03 2.13 3.09
C ILE A 770 5.03 3.54 2.47
N CYS A 771 5.23 4.59 3.25
CA CYS A 771 5.35 5.96 2.73
C CYS A 771 6.78 6.49 2.88
N VAL A 772 7.31 7.16 1.86
CA VAL A 772 8.66 7.77 1.85
C VAL A 772 8.56 9.22 1.41
N ALA A 773 9.00 10.16 2.26
CA ALA A 773 8.89 11.60 2.03
C ALA A 773 10.14 12.38 2.50
N LEU A 774 10.34 13.60 2.00
CA LEU A 774 11.35 14.53 2.53
C LEU A 774 11.01 14.92 3.97
N ALA A 775 11.96 14.80 4.89
CA ALA A 775 11.81 15.30 6.25
C ALA A 775 12.02 16.83 6.30
N GLU A 776 11.60 17.48 7.39
CA GLU A 776 11.69 18.95 7.52
C GLU A 776 13.13 19.51 7.57
N GLN A 777 14.13 18.64 7.71
CA GLN A 777 15.55 18.98 7.85
C GLN A 777 16.30 18.66 6.55
N GLU A 778 17.19 19.54 6.08
CA GLU A 778 17.96 19.32 4.84
C GLU A 778 18.71 17.97 4.85
N ASP A 779 18.69 17.27 3.71
CA ASP A 779 19.28 15.93 3.50
C ASP A 779 18.72 14.80 4.42
N MET A 780 17.52 14.94 4.99
CA MET A 780 16.85 13.90 5.78
C MET A 780 15.60 13.36 5.06
N ILE A 781 15.44 12.04 5.04
CA ILE A 781 14.29 11.34 4.43
C ILE A 781 13.52 10.61 5.53
N HIS A 782 12.18 10.70 5.49
CA HIS A 782 11.25 10.06 6.43
C HIS A 782 10.57 8.86 5.76
N PHE A 783 10.54 7.74 6.48
CA PHE A 783 9.90 6.50 6.10
C PHE A 783 8.83 6.14 7.13
N SER A 784 7.67 5.67 6.68
CA SER A 784 6.63 5.15 7.56
C SER A 784 6.01 3.86 7.02
N VAL A 785 5.67 2.95 7.91
CA VAL A 785 5.01 1.68 7.62
C VAL A 785 3.74 1.60 8.45
N SER A 786 2.59 1.80 7.83
CA SER A 786 1.27 1.76 8.48
C SER A 786 0.58 0.43 8.23
N ASP A 787 -0.13 -0.08 9.22
CA ASP A 787 -0.94 -1.27 9.17
C ASP A 787 -2.30 -1.04 9.82
N THR A 788 -3.33 -1.77 9.39
CA THR A 788 -4.68 -1.71 9.99
C THR A 788 -4.92 -2.89 10.94
N GLY A 789 -3.86 -3.43 11.54
CA GLY A 789 -3.87 -4.64 12.35
C GLY A 789 -4.38 -4.45 13.76
N ILE A 790 -3.93 -5.32 14.66
CA ILE A 790 -4.39 -5.35 16.06
C ILE A 790 -3.99 -4.11 16.86
N GLY A 791 -3.05 -3.30 16.37
CA GLY A 791 -2.46 -2.21 17.11
C GLY A 791 -1.64 -2.68 18.33
N ILE A 792 -0.92 -1.74 18.94
CA ILE A 792 -0.06 -1.96 20.10
C ILE A 792 -0.66 -1.17 21.26
N PRO A 793 -0.89 -1.78 22.43
CA PRO A 793 -1.32 -1.07 23.62
C PRO A 793 -0.34 0.03 24.00
N SER A 794 -0.87 1.19 24.43
CA SER A 794 -0.05 2.37 24.74
C SER A 794 1.02 2.11 25.80
N GLU A 795 0.76 1.21 26.76
CA GLU A 795 1.70 0.79 27.80
C GLU A 795 2.94 0.03 27.30
N ARG A 796 2.92 -0.48 26.06
CA ARG A 796 4.03 -1.23 25.47
C ARG A 796 4.84 -0.46 24.45
N LEU A 797 4.30 0.63 23.88
CA LEU A 797 4.93 1.41 22.81
C LEU A 797 6.37 1.86 23.14
N ASP A 798 6.65 2.17 24.41
CA ASP A 798 7.99 2.62 24.84
C ASP A 798 9.05 1.50 24.87
N THR A 799 8.62 0.23 24.98
CA THR A 799 9.50 -0.93 25.19
C THR A 799 9.67 -1.83 23.97
N ILE A 800 8.89 -1.61 22.89
CA ILE A 800 8.92 -2.46 21.69
C ILE A 800 10.24 -2.41 20.92
N PHE A 801 11.09 -1.41 21.18
CA PHE A 801 12.42 -1.26 20.59
C PHE A 801 13.56 -1.68 21.54
N ASP A 802 13.24 -2.18 22.73
CA ASP A 802 14.24 -2.69 23.67
C ASP A 802 14.66 -4.13 23.31
N PRO A 803 15.94 -4.49 23.52
CA PRO A 803 16.44 -5.82 23.20
C PRO A 803 15.62 -6.91 23.90
N PHE A 804 15.18 -7.92 23.12
CA PHE A 804 14.48 -9.11 23.61
C PHE A 804 13.08 -8.89 24.21
N THR A 805 12.46 -7.73 23.99
CA THR A 805 11.11 -7.45 24.49
C THR A 805 10.03 -8.05 23.56
N GLN A 806 9.07 -8.78 24.14
CA GLN A 806 7.96 -9.43 23.40
C GLN A 806 6.63 -9.25 24.15
N ALA A 807 5.52 -9.07 23.43
CA ALA A 807 4.19 -8.89 24.01
C ALA A 807 3.55 -10.24 24.42
N ASP A 808 3.40 -10.48 25.73
CA ASP A 808 2.68 -11.57 26.45
C ASP A 808 2.68 -13.01 25.92
N ALA A 809 2.74 -13.97 26.85
CA ALA A 809 2.78 -15.42 26.62
C ALA A 809 1.59 -16.03 25.82
N SER A 810 0.52 -15.28 25.54
CA SER A 810 -0.61 -15.65 24.68
C SER A 810 -0.38 -15.25 23.21
N THR A 811 0.20 -14.07 22.95
CA THR A 811 0.60 -13.54 21.65
C THR A 811 1.90 -14.17 21.15
N THR A 812 2.84 -14.48 22.05
CA THR A 812 4.10 -15.18 21.71
C THR A 812 3.84 -16.56 21.12
N ARG A 813 2.80 -17.27 21.59
CA ARG A 813 2.40 -18.60 21.09
C ARG A 813 1.73 -18.58 19.71
N LYS A 814 1.17 -17.44 19.29
CA LYS A 814 0.39 -17.31 18.05
C LYS A 814 1.22 -16.70 16.89
N PHE A 815 2.19 -15.84 17.20
CA PHE A 815 2.91 -15.08 16.17
C PHE A 815 4.45 -15.18 16.20
N GLY A 816 5.12 -15.56 17.30
CA GLY A 816 6.57 -15.91 17.40
C GLY A 816 7.62 -14.94 16.82
N GLY A 817 8.68 -14.59 17.54
CA GLY A 817 9.75 -13.71 17.01
C GLY A 817 10.96 -13.65 17.94
N THR A 818 12.01 -12.92 17.54
CA THR A 818 13.26 -12.77 18.29
C THR A 818 13.24 -11.57 19.24
N GLY A 819 12.42 -10.56 18.92
CA GLY A 819 12.40 -9.27 19.61
C GLY A 819 13.59 -8.37 19.25
N LEU A 820 14.46 -8.80 18.33
CA LEU A 820 15.66 -8.06 17.94
C LEU A 820 15.46 -7.15 16.73
N GLY A 821 14.54 -7.49 15.81
CA GLY A 821 14.36 -6.73 14.57
C GLY A 821 14.01 -5.25 14.77
N THR A 822 13.19 -4.91 15.76
CA THR A 822 12.88 -3.52 16.12
C THR A 822 14.06 -2.84 16.81
N THR A 823 14.79 -3.56 17.66
CA THR A 823 16.00 -3.09 18.34
C THR A 823 17.12 -2.75 17.34
N ILE A 824 17.36 -3.63 16.36
CA ILE A 824 18.35 -3.43 15.30
C ILE A 824 17.92 -2.29 14.39
N SER A 825 16.62 -2.21 14.04
CA SER A 825 16.09 -1.11 13.24
C SER A 825 16.31 0.25 13.91
N LYS A 826 16.18 0.31 15.23
CA LYS A 826 16.48 1.51 16.02
C LYS A 826 17.94 1.90 15.94
N GLN A 827 18.86 0.97 16.17
CA GLN A 827 20.30 1.26 16.15
C GLN A 827 20.80 1.65 14.76
N ILE A 828 20.30 1.02 13.69
CA ILE A 828 20.65 1.40 12.31
C ILE A 828 20.13 2.82 11.99
N ALA A 829 18.88 3.14 12.36
CA ALA A 829 18.33 4.47 12.12
C ALA A 829 19.14 5.57 12.85
N GLU A 830 19.56 5.30 14.08
CA GLU A 830 20.43 6.21 14.86
C GLU A 830 21.83 6.37 14.22
N LEU A 831 22.42 5.29 13.70
CA LEU A 831 23.70 5.35 12.97
C LEU A 831 23.61 6.12 11.64
N MET A 832 22.47 6.03 10.95
CA MET A 832 22.18 6.83 9.77
C MET A 832 21.85 8.29 10.09
N GLY A 833 22.01 8.73 11.35
CA GLY A 833 21.79 10.11 11.79
C GLY A 833 20.33 10.49 11.99
N GLY A 834 19.42 9.52 12.10
CA GLY A 834 17.99 9.74 12.33
C GLY A 834 17.43 9.08 13.59
N LYS A 835 16.12 8.85 13.59
CA LYS A 835 15.33 8.31 14.73
C LYS A 835 14.22 7.37 14.25
N ILE A 836 13.79 6.42 15.09
CA ILE A 836 12.65 5.50 14.87
C ILE A 836 11.61 5.66 15.99
N TRP A 837 10.32 5.54 15.69
CA TRP A 837 9.22 5.54 16.67
C TRP A 837 7.99 4.81 16.11
N ALA A 838 6.95 4.62 16.93
CA ALA A 838 5.69 4.01 16.50
C ALA A 838 4.49 4.74 17.11
N GLU A 839 3.41 4.81 16.34
CA GLU A 839 2.10 5.34 16.73
C GLU A 839 1.09 4.22 16.54
N SER A 840 0.26 3.94 17.54
CA SER A 840 -0.69 2.85 17.39
C SER A 840 -1.90 3.00 18.29
N ILE A 841 -3.03 2.61 17.72
CA ILE A 841 -4.29 2.52 18.43
C ILE A 841 -4.67 1.06 18.48
N GLU A 842 -4.78 0.50 19.68
CA GLU A 842 -5.20 -0.89 19.86
C GLU A 842 -6.56 -1.12 19.17
N GLY A 843 -6.60 -2.14 18.30
CA GLY A 843 -7.72 -2.52 17.46
C GLY A 843 -7.91 -1.71 16.17
N LYS A 844 -7.07 -0.70 15.89
CA LYS A 844 -7.13 0.07 14.63
C LYS A 844 -5.83 0.06 13.81
N GLY A 845 -4.77 -0.55 14.34
CA GLY A 845 -3.50 -0.74 13.65
C GLY A 845 -2.34 0.09 14.20
N SER A 846 -1.16 -0.14 13.65
CA SER A 846 0.07 0.54 14.04
C SER A 846 0.70 1.25 12.85
N THR A 847 1.41 2.34 13.10
CA THR A 847 2.32 2.96 12.15
C THR A 847 3.70 3.07 12.78
N PHE A 848 4.69 2.44 12.16
CA PHE A 848 6.09 2.58 12.51
C PHE A 848 6.76 3.62 11.63
N HIS A 849 7.56 4.51 12.20
CA HIS A 849 8.21 5.61 11.50
C HIS A 849 9.71 5.60 11.74
N PHE A 850 10.52 5.92 10.74
CA PHE A 850 11.95 6.21 10.95
C PHE A 850 12.50 7.27 9.98
N THR A 851 13.58 7.93 10.34
CA THR A 851 14.29 8.93 9.52
C THR A 851 15.73 8.53 9.28
N ALA A 852 16.31 8.93 8.14
CA ALA A 852 17.70 8.68 7.79
C ALA A 852 18.32 9.86 7.02
N HIS A 853 19.59 10.18 7.31
CA HIS A 853 20.34 11.22 6.60
C HIS A 853 20.93 10.68 5.31
N LEU A 854 20.38 11.09 4.17
CA LEU A 854 20.67 10.51 2.84
C LEU A 854 20.86 11.66 1.84
N LYS A 855 22.10 11.84 1.38
CA LYS A 855 22.47 12.98 0.53
C LYS A 855 22.16 12.71 -0.93
N ALA A 856 21.56 13.67 -1.61
CA ALA A 856 21.33 13.61 -3.06
C ALA A 856 22.66 13.49 -3.82
N THR A 857 22.69 12.70 -4.89
CA THR A 857 23.87 12.58 -5.78
C THR A 857 23.46 12.57 -7.24
N GLN A 858 24.34 13.09 -8.10
CA GLN A 858 24.20 13.00 -9.55
C GLN A 858 24.95 11.79 -10.13
N LYS A 859 25.73 11.08 -9.30
CA LYS A 859 26.44 9.86 -9.73
C LYS A 859 25.42 8.72 -9.84
N LYS A 860 25.23 8.20 -11.05
CA LYS A 860 24.53 6.93 -11.25
C LYS A 860 25.31 5.80 -10.56
N PRO A 861 24.63 4.78 -10.02
CA PRO A 861 25.30 3.56 -9.59
C PRO A 861 26.15 3.06 -10.76
N VAL A 862 27.44 2.83 -10.52
CA VAL A 862 28.27 2.12 -11.48
C VAL A 862 27.68 0.72 -11.54
N ARG A 863 27.01 0.37 -12.65
CA ARG A 863 26.77 -1.04 -12.95
C ARG A 863 28.16 -1.64 -13.09
N GLU A 864 28.63 -2.35 -12.07
CA GLU A 864 29.69 -3.31 -12.28
C GLU A 864 29.26 -4.17 -13.47
N ILE A 865 30.12 -4.27 -14.47
CA ILE A 865 29.96 -5.18 -15.60
C ILE A 865 30.04 -6.58 -14.98
N GLY A 866 28.89 -7.06 -14.54
CA GLY A 866 28.78 -8.19 -13.62
C GLY A 866 27.34 -8.39 -13.13
N ASN A 867 26.36 -8.10 -13.98
CA ASN A 867 25.01 -8.68 -13.96
C ASN A 867 24.25 -8.26 -15.24
N ASP A 868 24.86 -8.51 -16.40
CA ASP A 868 24.04 -9.08 -17.48
C ASP A 868 23.67 -10.49 -17.01
N PHE A 869 22.64 -10.58 -16.15
CA PHE A 869 21.73 -11.69 -16.32
C PHE A 869 21.07 -11.43 -17.66
N ILE A 870 21.61 -12.09 -18.68
CA ILE A 870 20.82 -12.64 -19.77
C ILE A 870 19.47 -13.02 -19.16
N SER A 871 18.41 -12.33 -19.56
CA SER A 871 17.06 -12.85 -19.38
C SER A 871 17.09 -14.27 -19.92
N LEU A 872 16.83 -15.24 -19.06
CA LEU A 872 16.61 -16.65 -19.40
C LEU A 872 15.29 -16.81 -20.17
N ASP A 873 15.10 -15.98 -21.19
CA ASP A 873 13.99 -16.01 -22.16
C ASP A 873 14.48 -16.50 -23.53
N ASP A 874 15.49 -17.38 -23.52
CA ASP A 874 15.80 -18.29 -24.63
C ASP A 874 15.80 -19.74 -24.10
N ASN A 875 14.70 -20.13 -23.46
CA ASN A 875 14.49 -21.50 -23.01
C ASN A 875 14.13 -22.49 -24.14
N GLU A 876 14.13 -22.05 -25.41
CA GLU A 876 13.96 -22.93 -26.57
C GLU A 876 15.26 -23.26 -27.33
N SER A 877 16.41 -22.65 -27.02
CA SER A 877 17.66 -22.91 -27.76
C SER A 877 18.83 -23.48 -26.95
N LEU A 878 18.74 -23.60 -25.61
CA LEU A 878 19.80 -24.20 -24.77
C LEU A 878 19.71 -25.73 -24.61
N SER A 879 18.66 -26.35 -25.15
CA SER A 879 18.50 -27.81 -25.18
C SER A 879 19.45 -28.54 -26.15
N LYS A 880 20.39 -27.83 -26.79
CA LYS A 880 21.31 -28.42 -27.78
C LYS A 880 22.81 -28.38 -27.46
N PHE A 881 23.25 -27.78 -26.35
CA PHE A 881 24.64 -27.87 -25.91
C PHE A 881 24.76 -27.85 -24.38
N GLN A 882 24.33 -28.93 -23.71
CA GLN A 882 24.69 -29.17 -22.31
C GLN A 882 26.18 -29.51 -22.26
N ARG A 883 27.03 -28.49 -22.17
CA ARG A 883 28.48 -28.67 -22.15
C ARG A 883 28.87 -29.23 -20.78
N CYS A 884 29.23 -30.50 -20.72
CA CYS A 884 29.68 -31.16 -19.51
C CYS A 884 31.10 -30.67 -19.14
N PHE A 885 31.20 -29.66 -18.28
CA PHE A 885 32.47 -29.19 -17.75
C PHE A 885 33.11 -30.18 -16.77
N LYS A 886 34.44 -30.30 -16.82
CA LYS A 886 35.25 -30.88 -15.75
C LYS A 886 35.63 -29.80 -14.76
N VAL A 887 35.01 -29.82 -13.58
CA VAL A 887 35.17 -28.81 -12.54
C VAL A 887 36.00 -29.40 -11.40
N LEU A 888 37.05 -28.69 -11.00
CA LEU A 888 37.76 -28.96 -9.75
C LEU A 888 37.10 -28.17 -8.63
N LEU A 889 36.53 -28.86 -7.64
CA LEU A 889 35.99 -28.28 -6.42
C LEU A 889 37.03 -28.42 -5.31
N ALA A 890 37.58 -27.31 -4.85
CA ALA A 890 38.51 -27.23 -3.73
C ALA A 890 37.75 -26.70 -2.50
N GLU A 891 37.44 -27.61 -1.57
CA GLU A 891 36.62 -27.40 -0.38
C GLU A 891 37.06 -28.45 0.66
N ASP A 892 37.21 -28.06 1.93
CA ASP A 892 37.70 -28.96 2.98
C ASP A 892 36.58 -29.55 3.84
N ILE A 893 35.38 -28.97 3.80
CA ILE A 893 34.21 -29.44 4.54
C ILE A 893 33.44 -30.49 3.72
N GLU A 894 33.36 -31.72 4.24
CA GLU A 894 32.79 -32.88 3.55
C GLU A 894 31.33 -32.65 3.12
N GLU A 895 30.53 -32.01 3.97
CA GLU A 895 29.13 -31.71 3.70
C GLU A 895 28.97 -30.74 2.52
N ASN A 896 29.82 -29.71 2.43
CA ASN A 896 29.82 -28.75 1.33
C ASN A 896 30.27 -29.41 0.02
N ILE A 897 31.30 -30.26 0.08
CA ILE A 897 31.74 -31.09 -1.06
C ILE A 897 30.56 -31.90 -1.59
N ILE A 898 29.86 -32.63 -0.72
CA ILE A 898 28.74 -33.51 -1.11
C ILE A 898 27.62 -32.69 -1.77
N LEU A 899 27.21 -31.58 -1.15
CA LEU A 899 26.15 -30.72 -1.66
C LEU A 899 26.48 -30.13 -3.03
N ALA A 900 27.66 -29.51 -3.17
CA ALA A 900 28.10 -28.89 -4.41
C ALA A 900 28.28 -29.94 -5.51
N LYS A 901 28.83 -31.12 -5.16
CA LYS A 901 28.98 -32.23 -6.08
C LYS A 901 27.62 -32.71 -6.61
N ILE A 902 26.63 -32.97 -5.74
CA ILE A 902 25.28 -33.38 -6.16
C ILE A 902 24.68 -32.36 -7.14
N ARG A 903 24.68 -31.07 -6.76
CA ARG A 903 24.08 -29.99 -7.60
C ARG A 903 24.76 -29.81 -8.95
N LEU A 904 26.08 -29.98 -9.00
CA LEU A 904 26.84 -29.82 -10.25
C LEU A 904 26.77 -31.07 -11.12
N GLU A 905 26.76 -32.27 -10.54
CA GLU A 905 26.58 -33.54 -11.25
C GLU A 905 25.14 -33.68 -11.80
N GLU A 906 24.11 -33.22 -11.08
CA GLU A 906 22.72 -33.12 -11.58
C GLU A 906 22.62 -32.28 -12.86
N LYS A 907 23.48 -31.26 -12.99
CA LYS A 907 23.57 -30.42 -14.20
C LYS A 907 24.43 -31.04 -15.31
N GLY A 908 24.99 -32.24 -15.10
CA GLY A 908 25.80 -32.99 -16.05
C GLY A 908 27.30 -32.68 -16.02
N HIS A 909 27.81 -32.00 -14.99
CA HIS A 909 29.24 -31.71 -14.86
C HIS A 909 30.01 -32.86 -14.22
N THR A 910 31.29 -33.02 -14.55
CA THR A 910 32.19 -33.98 -13.92
C THR A 910 33.01 -33.28 -12.84
N ILE A 911 32.90 -33.73 -11.58
CA ILE A 911 33.52 -33.03 -10.44
C ILE A 911 34.72 -33.80 -9.92
N ILE A 912 35.87 -33.12 -9.85
CA ILE A 912 37.07 -33.58 -9.16
C ILE A 912 37.16 -32.80 -7.85
N VAL A 913 37.45 -33.47 -6.74
CA VAL A 913 37.45 -32.83 -5.41
C VAL A 913 38.87 -32.75 -4.87
N ALA A 914 39.25 -31.57 -4.39
CA ALA A 914 40.46 -31.32 -3.61
C ALA A 914 40.08 -30.86 -2.20
N LYS A 915 40.71 -31.42 -1.16
CA LYS A 915 40.40 -31.08 0.24
C LYS A 915 41.22 -29.94 0.84
N ASP A 916 42.14 -29.38 0.06
CA ASP A 916 42.94 -28.22 0.43
C ASP A 916 43.54 -27.54 -0.82
N GLY A 917 44.04 -26.33 -0.67
CA GLY A 917 44.60 -25.55 -1.78
C GLY A 917 45.86 -26.17 -2.41
N ARG A 918 46.57 -27.04 -1.70
CA ARG A 918 47.75 -27.73 -2.23
C ARG A 918 47.33 -28.89 -3.13
N GLN A 919 46.38 -29.70 -2.70
CA GLN A 919 45.76 -30.73 -3.53
C GLN A 919 45.10 -30.11 -4.76
N ALA A 920 44.46 -28.95 -4.61
CA ALA A 920 43.86 -28.23 -5.73
C ALA A 920 44.92 -27.86 -6.79
N LEU A 921 46.05 -27.30 -6.36
CA LEU A 921 47.19 -27.00 -7.23
C LEU A 921 47.76 -28.26 -7.91
N GLU A 922 47.94 -29.36 -7.16
CA GLU A 922 48.46 -30.62 -7.71
C GLU A 922 47.49 -31.25 -8.72
N MET A 923 46.17 -31.18 -8.47
CA MET A 923 45.15 -31.71 -9.36
C MET A 923 44.96 -30.85 -10.61
N PHE A 924 45.12 -29.53 -10.49
CA PHE A 924 45.15 -28.62 -11.63
C PHE A 924 46.30 -28.94 -12.59
N GLN A 925 47.48 -29.28 -12.07
CA GLN A 925 48.62 -29.66 -12.92
C GLN A 925 48.45 -31.01 -13.63
N LYS A 926 47.64 -31.91 -13.06
CA LYS A 926 47.50 -33.31 -13.55
C LYS A 926 46.28 -33.54 -14.43
N ASN A 927 45.29 -32.65 -14.40
CA ASN A 927 44.02 -32.83 -15.09
C ASN A 927 43.73 -31.62 -16.00
N GLU A 928 43.17 -31.87 -17.18
CA GLU A 928 42.55 -30.82 -17.97
C GLU A 928 41.19 -30.47 -17.37
N LEU A 929 41.09 -29.26 -16.83
CA LEU A 929 39.93 -28.73 -16.12
C LEU A 929 39.37 -27.53 -16.86
N ASP A 930 38.05 -27.40 -16.89
CA ASP A 930 37.36 -26.25 -17.48
C ASP A 930 37.13 -25.13 -16.45
N LEU A 931 36.98 -25.49 -15.17
CA LEU A 931 36.69 -24.56 -14.08
C LEU A 931 37.28 -25.05 -12.76
N ILE A 932 37.67 -24.12 -11.90
CA ILE A 932 38.03 -24.39 -10.50
C ILE A 932 37.10 -23.57 -9.60
N LEU A 933 36.36 -24.25 -8.71
CA LEU A 933 35.64 -23.64 -7.60
C LEU A 933 36.54 -23.76 -6.37
N MET A 934 36.91 -22.62 -5.77
CA MET A 934 37.95 -22.55 -4.75
C MET A 934 37.40 -21.91 -3.47
N ASP A 935 37.34 -22.66 -2.38
CA ASP A 935 37.09 -22.08 -1.07
C ASP A 935 38.27 -21.22 -0.60
N VAL A 936 37.98 -20.13 0.11
CA VAL A 936 38.97 -19.16 0.56
C VAL A 936 39.72 -19.65 1.80
N HIS A 937 39.10 -20.47 2.65
CA HIS A 937 39.59 -20.79 4.00
C HIS A 937 39.82 -22.30 4.21
N MET A 938 40.70 -22.87 3.40
CA MET A 938 41.11 -24.27 3.53
C MET A 938 42.42 -24.44 4.36
N PRO A 939 42.61 -25.60 5.02
CA PRO A 939 43.85 -25.96 5.73
C PRO A 939 45.03 -26.15 4.78
N GLN A 940 46.26 -26.14 5.33
CA GLN A 940 47.55 -26.26 4.62
C GLN A 940 47.87 -25.11 3.66
N MET A 941 47.03 -24.87 2.67
CA MET A 941 47.14 -23.77 1.72
C MET A 941 45.73 -23.19 1.49
N ASN A 942 45.56 -21.92 1.84
CA ASN A 942 44.29 -21.24 1.65
C ASN A 942 44.02 -20.97 0.16
N GLY A 943 42.76 -20.73 -0.21
CA GLY A 943 42.36 -20.56 -1.61
C GLY A 943 43.00 -19.37 -2.31
N LEU A 944 43.27 -18.28 -1.58
CA LEU A 944 43.95 -17.10 -2.13
C LEU A 944 45.39 -17.41 -2.53
N GLU A 945 46.12 -18.15 -1.70
CA GLU A 945 47.48 -18.58 -1.96
C GLU A 945 47.52 -19.62 -3.09
N ALA A 946 46.59 -20.58 -3.10
CA ALA A 946 46.47 -21.56 -4.18
C ALA A 946 46.17 -20.90 -5.53
N THR A 947 45.21 -19.97 -5.56
CA THR A 947 44.86 -19.20 -6.76
C THR A 947 46.05 -18.40 -7.29
N LYS A 948 46.83 -17.77 -6.41
CA LYS A 948 48.06 -17.06 -6.79
C LYS A 948 49.15 -17.96 -7.37
N LYS A 949 49.16 -19.25 -7.02
CA LYS A 949 50.14 -20.23 -7.55
C LYS A 949 49.65 -20.90 -8.84
N ILE A 950 48.33 -20.94 -9.06
CA ILE A 950 47.70 -21.48 -10.27
C ILE A 950 47.81 -20.47 -11.43
N ARG A 951 47.67 -19.17 -11.15
CA ARG A 951 47.90 -18.08 -12.12
C ARG A 951 49.39 -17.79 -12.27
#